data_AF-A0A3L7N5V3-F1
#
_entry.id   AF-A0A3L7N5V3-F1
#
_cell.length_a   1.000
_cell.length_b   1.000
_cell.length_c   1.000
_cell.angle_alpha   90.00
_cell.angle_beta   90.00
_cell.angle_gamma   90.00
#
_symmetry.space_group_name_H-M   'P 1'
#
loop_
_entity.id
_entity.type
_entity.pdbx_description
1 polymer ?
#
loop_
_entity_poly.entity_id
_entity_poly.type
_entity_poly.pdbx_seq_one_letter_code
_entity_poly.pdbx_strand_id
1 'polypeptide(L)'
;MAIVLFVGALHGTASAQATAASSWNRLILESIKRDFARPPVHARNLFHHSAGMWDAWRAFDGTGAACFVDDRGEPVGTSVYVAREQAISVVSYRILCARFATSPGFAVMKPQYDALLAQYGVVPTDTHTVGLDPVAVGNRIAAAMLATLVNDGSNEANNFANRVYVPVNNPMIVSIGGNPDMQFPNQWQPLALTSYVDQQGNVIPGGFPAFQSPEWGGVTPFGMLTTDRTYRMRNGVSWPIWLDPGAPPQYMGTGTDNATFRKGMEIVLRWSGHLDPADGVMWDISPGTMGDSPEPAVPSDWQNYYNTATGRPLGVGRAVNPATGLPYQANVVPRGDFTRALAEFWADGPSSETPPGHWFALLNDVRARSADRRIGGRGAQLDPLEWDVKAYVLLGGAMHDAAVSAWSVKGGYDATRPVNSVRYMTNRGQSSNPGLGSFSPLGIQLVTGEVEFISTASSAPGERHAHLSNSVGQIAVRTWRGPNAIANPATDVAGVGWILGRLWYPYQRPTFVTPPFAGYVSGHSTYSRAAAETLTTLTGDAFFPGGVGEYLCLRNQFLVFEEGPSVDVRLQWATYRDAAEQSGLSRIWGGIHPPFDDMPGRAIGKQVASRAWARARQLWNTPASCDADLDGSGNTGGEDLGILLAAWGPVLDHPAADLNGDGVVSGADLGLMLAAWGPCIH
;
A
#
# COMPACT_ATOMS: atom_id res chain seq x y z
N MET A 1 16.10 9.08 19.05
CA MET A 1 15.45 10.27 18.48
C MET A 1 16.21 10.61 17.20
N ALA A 2 15.85 9.97 16.08
CA ALA A 2 16.49 10.20 14.78
C ALA A 2 15.46 10.88 13.89
N ILE A 3 15.73 12.12 13.52
CA ILE A 3 15.00 12.79 12.45
C ILE A 3 15.39 12.04 11.18
N VAL A 4 14.44 11.32 10.57
CA VAL A 4 14.62 10.74 9.23
C VAL A 4 14.70 11.91 8.25
N LEU A 5 15.92 12.40 8.04
CA LEU A 5 16.25 13.30 6.95
C LEU A 5 16.49 12.42 5.73
N PHE A 6 15.59 12.52 4.74
CA PHE A 6 15.97 12.21 3.37
C PHE A 6 17.13 13.14 3.03
N VAL A 7 18.35 12.60 3.03
CA VAL A 7 19.52 13.34 2.53
C VAL A 7 19.39 13.33 1.01
N GLY A 8 18.69 14.35 0.49
CA GLY A 8 18.76 14.69 -0.92
C GLY A 8 20.23 14.91 -1.29
N ALA A 9 20.68 14.24 -2.34
CA ALA A 9 21.97 14.52 -2.93
C ALA A 9 22.10 16.05 -3.15
N LEU A 10 23.25 16.60 -2.78
CA LEU A 10 23.63 18.01 -2.97
C LEU A 10 23.62 18.38 -4.45
N HIS A 11 22.45 18.65 -5.00
CA HIS A 11 22.25 19.43 -6.21
C HIS A 11 21.20 20.47 -5.84
N GLY A 12 21.60 21.75 -5.82
CA GLY A 12 20.74 22.85 -5.44
C GLY A 12 19.57 22.99 -6.41
N THR A 13 18.44 22.36 -6.09
CA THR A 13 17.14 22.68 -6.66
C THR A 13 16.36 23.49 -5.63
N ALA A 14 15.81 24.63 -6.04
CA ALA A 14 14.90 25.42 -5.21
C ALA A 14 13.78 24.51 -4.67
N SER A 15 13.65 24.40 -3.34
CA SER A 15 12.58 23.57 -2.76
C SER A 15 11.23 24.15 -3.15
N ALA A 16 10.31 23.34 -3.69
CA ALA A 16 8.95 23.78 -3.98
C ALA A 16 8.30 24.39 -2.73
N GLN A 17 7.71 25.59 -2.86
CA GLN A 17 7.02 26.27 -1.76
C GLN A 17 5.94 25.35 -1.16
N ALA A 18 5.88 25.31 0.17
CA ALA A 18 4.84 24.56 0.88
C ALA A 18 3.48 25.26 0.71
N THR A 19 2.44 24.46 0.56
CA THR A 19 1.03 24.87 0.50
C THR A 19 0.32 24.43 1.77
N ALA A 20 -0.89 24.93 2.04
CA ALA A 20 -1.76 24.38 3.07
C ALA A 20 -1.94 22.86 2.94
N ALA A 21 -2.21 22.37 1.73
CA ALA A 21 -2.43 20.95 1.48
C ALA A 21 -1.21 20.08 1.84
N SER A 22 -0.01 20.47 1.37
CA SER A 22 1.22 19.71 1.65
C SER A 22 1.67 19.82 3.11
N SER A 23 1.42 20.95 3.77
CA SER A 23 1.72 21.16 5.19
C SER A 23 0.84 20.27 6.07
N TRP A 24 -0.47 20.21 5.80
CA TRP A 24 -1.38 19.32 6.51
C TRP A 24 -1.15 17.85 6.16
N ASN A 25 -0.76 17.54 4.92
CA ASN A 25 -0.36 16.19 4.54
C ASN A 25 0.83 15.70 5.39
N ARG A 26 1.85 16.55 5.59
CA ARG A 26 2.97 16.23 6.49
C ARG A 26 2.49 15.93 7.92
N LEU A 27 1.54 16.68 8.45
CA LEU A 27 1.03 16.42 9.80
C LEU A 27 0.24 15.12 9.90
N ILE A 28 -0.63 14.77 8.95
CA ILE A 28 -1.33 13.47 8.99
C ILE A 28 -0.35 12.29 8.91
N LEU A 29 0.71 12.40 8.12
CA LEU A 29 1.79 11.41 8.06
C LEU A 29 2.51 11.26 9.41
N GLU A 30 2.83 12.38 10.06
CA GLU A 30 3.40 12.36 11.41
C GLU A 30 2.43 11.81 12.47
N SER A 31 1.13 12.01 12.30
CA SER A 31 0.11 11.42 13.17
C SER A 31 0.03 9.91 13.01
N ILE A 32 0.09 9.41 11.77
CA ILE A 32 0.11 7.97 11.49
C ILE A 32 1.32 7.29 12.13
N LYS A 33 2.51 7.91 12.06
CA LYS A 33 3.73 7.40 12.74
C LYS A 33 3.56 7.20 14.24
N ARG A 34 2.63 7.91 14.86
CA ARG A 34 2.39 7.92 16.31
C ARG A 34 1.06 7.25 16.67
N ASP A 35 0.45 6.55 15.73
CA ASP A 35 -0.80 5.84 15.90
C ASP A 35 -0.57 4.33 16.04
N PHE A 36 -1.64 3.58 16.34
CA PHE A 36 -1.63 2.12 16.23
C PHE A 36 -1.42 1.67 14.78
N ALA A 37 -0.80 0.51 14.60
CA ALA A 37 -0.58 -0.08 13.28
C ALA A 37 -1.88 -0.52 12.60
N ARG A 38 -2.54 0.36 11.83
CA ARG A 38 -3.86 0.09 11.23
C ARG A 38 -3.91 0.48 9.75
N PRO A 39 -3.22 -0.24 8.83
CA PRO A 39 -3.12 0.19 7.43
C PRO A 39 -4.45 0.52 6.73
N PRO A 40 -5.56 -0.24 6.91
CA PRO A 40 -6.84 0.11 6.29
C PRO A 40 -7.43 1.42 6.82
N VAL A 41 -7.31 1.63 8.14
CA VAL A 41 -7.77 2.86 8.81
C VAL A 41 -6.92 4.05 8.36
N HIS A 42 -5.62 3.88 8.21
CA HIS A 42 -4.72 4.95 7.74
C HIS A 42 -4.97 5.31 6.27
N ALA A 43 -5.16 4.32 5.40
CA ALA A 43 -5.55 4.56 4.00
C ALA A 43 -6.86 5.35 3.91
N ARG A 44 -7.86 4.96 4.70
CA ARG A 44 -9.15 5.68 4.83
C ARG A 44 -8.95 7.11 5.35
N ASN A 45 -8.13 7.32 6.37
CA ASN A 45 -7.87 8.65 6.93
C ASN A 45 -7.16 9.56 5.92
N LEU A 46 -6.18 9.03 5.18
CA LEU A 46 -5.50 9.75 4.10
C LEU A 46 -6.47 10.16 2.99
N PHE A 47 -7.37 9.25 2.57
CA PHE A 47 -8.42 9.56 1.61
C PHE A 47 -9.37 10.65 2.12
N HIS A 48 -9.93 10.49 3.32
CA HIS A 48 -10.90 11.43 3.89
C HIS A 48 -10.29 12.82 4.08
N HIS A 49 -9.03 12.90 4.51
CA HIS A 49 -8.31 14.16 4.58
C HIS A 49 -8.16 14.78 3.19
N SER A 50 -7.68 14.01 2.22
CA SER A 50 -7.44 14.49 0.84
C SER A 50 -8.73 14.95 0.14
N ALA A 51 -9.81 14.20 0.31
CA ALA A 51 -11.13 14.54 -0.22
C ALA A 51 -11.71 15.79 0.44
N GLY A 52 -11.51 15.97 1.75
CA GLY A 52 -11.92 17.19 2.45
C GLY A 52 -11.14 18.43 1.98
N MET A 53 -9.85 18.27 1.69
CA MET A 53 -9.05 19.34 1.08
C MET A 53 -9.54 19.68 -0.33
N TRP A 54 -9.91 18.68 -1.13
CA TRP A 54 -10.53 18.88 -2.45
C TRP A 54 -11.84 19.66 -2.34
N ASP A 55 -12.76 19.24 -1.46
CA ASP A 55 -14.05 19.90 -1.26
C ASP A 55 -13.88 21.35 -0.74
N ALA A 56 -12.90 21.60 0.14
CA ALA A 56 -12.57 22.93 0.60
C ALA A 56 -11.96 23.82 -0.48
N TRP A 57 -11.07 23.27 -1.32
CA TRP A 57 -10.46 24.01 -2.43
C TRP A 57 -11.51 24.43 -3.47
N ARG A 58 -12.44 23.52 -3.82
CA ARG A 58 -13.47 23.80 -4.83
C ARG A 58 -14.54 24.79 -4.37
N ALA A 59 -14.72 24.94 -3.05
CA ALA A 59 -15.74 25.81 -2.49
C ALA A 59 -15.57 27.29 -2.87
N PHE A 60 -14.33 27.70 -3.22
CA PHE A 60 -14.00 29.06 -3.62
C PHE A 60 -13.53 29.07 -5.08
N ASP A 61 -14.41 29.47 -6.00
CA ASP A 61 -14.13 29.62 -7.45
C ASP A 61 -13.54 28.35 -8.11
N GLY A 62 -13.85 27.18 -7.56
CA GLY A 62 -13.41 25.91 -8.12
C GLY A 62 -14.48 25.26 -8.98
N THR A 63 -14.03 24.67 -10.09
CA THR A 63 -14.81 23.77 -10.92
C THR A 63 -14.68 22.32 -10.42
N GLY A 64 -15.52 21.41 -10.92
CA GLY A 64 -15.51 20.01 -10.49
C GLY A 64 -16.62 19.63 -9.51
N ALA A 65 -16.86 18.32 -9.42
CA ALA A 65 -17.81 17.73 -8.50
C ALA A 65 -17.21 17.59 -7.09
N ALA A 66 -18.06 17.70 -6.07
CA ALA A 66 -17.67 17.39 -4.70
C ALA A 66 -17.36 15.90 -4.56
N CYS A 67 -16.39 15.57 -3.70
CA CYS A 67 -16.17 14.20 -3.25
C CYS A 67 -17.23 13.78 -2.23
N PHE A 68 -17.58 14.67 -1.30
CA PHE A 68 -18.58 14.41 -0.26
C PHE A 68 -19.60 15.54 -0.12
N VAL A 69 -19.16 16.80 -0.10
CA VAL A 69 -20.00 17.95 0.26
C VAL A 69 -19.85 19.07 -0.76
N ASP A 70 -20.94 19.46 -1.39
CA ASP A 70 -20.98 20.64 -2.25
C ASP A 70 -21.39 21.88 -1.46
N ASP A 71 -20.39 22.54 -0.86
CA ASP A 71 -20.55 23.83 -0.20
C ASP A 71 -19.85 24.92 -1.03
N ARG A 72 -20.41 26.12 -1.04
CA ARG A 72 -19.89 27.27 -1.80
C ARG A 72 -19.64 28.43 -0.86
N GLY A 73 -18.48 29.05 -1.02
CA GLY A 73 -18.04 30.19 -0.23
C GLY A 73 -17.69 31.38 -1.09
N GLU A 74 -17.52 32.53 -0.43
CA GLU A 74 -17.03 33.76 -1.01
C GLU A 74 -15.73 34.18 -0.31
N PRO A 75 -14.69 34.62 -1.05
CA PRO A 75 -13.44 35.08 -0.47
C PRO A 75 -13.59 36.48 0.16
N VAL A 76 -14.47 36.63 1.14
CA VAL A 76 -14.81 37.92 1.77
C VAL A 76 -13.56 38.52 2.43
N GLY A 77 -13.10 39.67 1.91
CA GLY A 77 -11.95 40.38 2.47
C GLY A 77 -10.60 39.72 2.25
N THR A 78 -10.50 38.74 1.34
CA THR A 78 -9.25 38.01 1.06
C THR A 78 -9.18 37.58 -0.42
N SER A 79 -8.07 36.98 -0.85
CA SER A 79 -7.98 36.39 -2.19
C SER A 79 -8.57 34.97 -2.21
N VAL A 80 -8.99 34.49 -3.39
CA VAL A 80 -9.43 33.09 -3.57
C VAL A 80 -8.38 32.10 -3.06
N TYR A 81 -7.10 32.36 -3.35
CA TYR A 81 -6.00 31.50 -2.90
C TYR A 81 -5.93 31.39 -1.37
N VAL A 82 -5.97 32.53 -0.67
CA VAL A 82 -5.93 32.54 0.80
C VAL A 82 -7.20 31.92 1.38
N ALA A 83 -8.37 32.20 0.80
CA ALA A 83 -9.62 31.56 1.20
C ALA A 83 -9.55 30.02 1.12
N ARG A 84 -8.98 29.48 0.03
CA ARG A 84 -8.76 28.04 -0.13
C ARG A 84 -7.82 27.49 0.94
N GLU A 85 -6.69 28.14 1.20
CA GLU A 85 -5.74 27.69 2.24
C GLU A 85 -6.34 27.72 3.65
N GLN A 86 -7.15 28.73 3.95
CA GLN A 86 -7.88 28.83 5.22
C GLN A 86 -8.92 27.72 5.37
N ALA A 87 -9.79 27.52 4.37
CA ALA A 87 -10.80 26.48 4.40
C ALA A 87 -10.20 25.06 4.48
N ILE A 88 -9.15 24.79 3.69
CA ILE A 88 -8.37 23.54 3.75
C ILE A 88 -7.83 23.32 5.16
N SER A 89 -7.33 24.37 5.80
CA SER A 89 -6.75 24.25 7.14
C SER A 89 -7.79 23.98 8.21
N VAL A 90 -8.98 24.58 8.10
CA VAL A 90 -10.10 24.27 8.98
C VAL A 90 -10.55 22.82 8.80
N VAL A 91 -10.78 22.37 7.56
CA VAL A 91 -11.20 20.99 7.29
C VAL A 91 -10.16 20.00 7.81
N SER A 92 -8.88 20.23 7.49
CA SER A 92 -7.78 19.37 7.93
C SER A 92 -7.71 19.29 9.45
N TYR A 93 -7.74 20.42 10.15
CA TYR A 93 -7.71 20.47 11.60
C TYR A 93 -8.84 19.65 12.23
N ARG A 94 -10.08 19.84 11.74
CA ARG A 94 -11.27 19.16 12.28
C ARG A 94 -11.22 17.66 12.03
N ILE A 95 -10.85 17.24 10.81
CA ILE A 95 -10.71 15.82 10.46
C ILE A 95 -9.60 15.16 11.28
N LEU A 96 -8.39 15.74 11.34
CA LEU A 96 -7.27 15.15 12.09
C LEU A 96 -7.59 15.06 13.60
N CYS A 97 -8.24 16.09 14.16
CA CYS A 97 -8.68 16.04 15.55
C CYS A 97 -9.65 14.87 15.79
N ALA A 98 -10.61 14.65 14.90
CA ALA A 98 -11.57 13.56 15.02
C ALA A 98 -10.92 12.18 14.83
N ARG A 99 -10.15 11.99 13.74
CA ARG A 99 -9.57 10.69 13.36
C ARG A 99 -8.52 10.17 14.33
N PHE A 100 -7.74 11.07 14.93
CA PHE A 100 -6.66 10.71 15.85
C PHE A 100 -7.00 10.92 17.31
N ALA A 101 -8.25 11.27 17.67
CA ALA A 101 -8.64 11.56 19.06
C ALA A 101 -8.29 10.44 20.06
N THR A 102 -8.31 9.17 19.60
CA THR A 102 -7.99 7.99 20.41
C THR A 102 -6.59 7.42 20.12
N SER A 103 -5.79 8.12 19.32
CA SER A 103 -4.43 7.73 18.99
C SER A 103 -3.49 7.95 20.18
N PRO A 104 -2.51 7.06 20.45
CA PRO A 104 -1.49 7.27 21.47
C PRO A 104 -0.72 8.59 21.29
N GLY A 105 -0.48 8.99 20.03
CA GLY A 105 0.23 10.22 19.68
C GLY A 105 -0.57 11.52 19.78
N PHE A 106 -1.87 11.47 20.09
CA PHE A 106 -2.74 12.63 19.94
C PHE A 106 -2.30 13.84 20.76
N ALA A 107 -1.92 13.62 22.03
CA ALA A 107 -1.48 14.70 22.92
C ALA A 107 -0.20 15.40 22.42
N VAL A 108 0.65 14.70 21.66
CA VAL A 108 1.87 15.25 21.03
C VAL A 108 1.55 15.99 19.73
N MET A 109 0.57 15.48 18.98
CA MET A 109 0.23 16.03 17.66
C MET A 109 -0.74 17.20 17.74
N LYS A 110 -1.66 17.23 18.70
CA LYS A 110 -2.68 18.27 18.83
C LYS A 110 -2.11 19.70 18.90
N PRO A 111 -1.05 19.99 19.69
CA PRO A 111 -0.42 21.31 19.67
C PRO A 111 0.19 21.69 18.31
N GLN A 112 0.65 20.71 17.52
CA GLN A 112 1.17 20.97 16.16
C GLN A 112 0.03 21.29 15.19
N TYR A 113 -1.14 20.64 15.35
CA TYR A 113 -2.34 21.01 14.59
C TYR A 113 -2.77 22.45 14.92
N ASP A 114 -2.78 22.81 16.21
CA ASP A 114 -3.13 24.16 16.67
C ASP A 114 -2.18 25.20 16.09
N ALA A 115 -0.87 24.92 16.13
CA ALA A 115 0.15 25.81 15.58
C ALA A 115 0.02 25.98 14.06
N LEU A 116 -0.25 24.91 13.31
CA LEU A 116 -0.42 25.01 11.86
C LEU A 116 -1.72 25.75 11.51
N LEU A 117 -2.83 25.49 12.22
CA LEU A 117 -4.09 26.22 12.01
C LEU A 117 -3.92 27.72 12.23
N ALA A 118 -3.19 28.10 13.29
CA ALA A 118 -2.90 29.50 13.60
C ALA A 118 -2.06 30.21 12.52
N GLN A 119 -1.18 29.50 11.80
CA GLN A 119 -0.44 30.07 10.67
C GLN A 119 -1.36 30.51 9.52
N TYR A 120 -2.53 29.90 9.39
CA TYR A 120 -3.56 30.30 8.42
C TYR A 120 -4.61 31.26 9.03
N GLY A 121 -4.31 31.86 10.19
CA GLY A 121 -5.13 32.92 10.78
C GLY A 121 -6.43 32.45 11.43
N VAL A 122 -6.55 31.14 11.73
CA VAL A 122 -7.74 30.56 12.37
C VAL A 122 -7.39 30.07 13.76
N VAL A 123 -8.28 30.32 14.74
CA VAL A 123 -8.11 29.81 16.10
C VAL A 123 -8.89 28.49 16.29
N PRO A 124 -8.36 27.52 17.05
CA PRO A 124 -9.02 26.22 17.26
C PRO A 124 -10.48 26.27 17.74
N THR A 125 -10.81 27.27 18.55
CA THR A 125 -12.15 27.50 19.13
C THR A 125 -13.14 28.08 18.14
N ASP A 126 -12.70 28.50 16.95
CA ASP A 126 -13.59 29.10 15.97
C ASP A 126 -14.35 28.03 15.16
N THR A 127 -15.55 27.72 15.65
CA THR A 127 -16.44 26.68 15.11
C THR A 127 -17.68 27.26 14.45
N HIS A 128 -17.69 28.54 14.08
CA HIS A 128 -18.87 29.12 13.45
C HIS A 128 -19.15 28.46 12.10
N THR A 129 -20.43 28.39 11.73
CA THR A 129 -20.92 27.75 10.51
C THR A 129 -21.86 28.67 9.71
N VAL A 130 -22.12 29.87 10.21
CA VAL A 130 -22.98 30.88 9.56
C VAL A 130 -22.09 31.81 8.75
N GLY A 131 -22.42 32.02 7.48
CA GLY A 131 -21.67 32.88 6.56
C GLY A 131 -21.08 32.11 5.37
N LEU A 132 -20.48 32.85 4.44
CA LEU A 132 -19.83 32.31 3.24
C LEU A 132 -18.29 32.39 3.33
N ASP A 133 -17.75 32.82 4.46
CA ASP A 133 -16.31 32.92 4.65
C ASP A 133 -15.63 31.54 4.75
N PRO A 134 -14.29 31.48 4.57
CA PRO A 134 -13.51 30.25 4.60
C PRO A 134 -13.64 29.41 5.86
N VAL A 135 -13.84 30.03 7.02
CA VAL A 135 -13.90 29.32 8.30
C VAL A 135 -15.28 28.67 8.45
N ALA A 136 -16.35 29.40 8.17
CA ALA A 136 -17.70 28.87 8.15
C ALA A 136 -17.83 27.68 7.18
N VAL A 137 -17.37 27.84 5.95
CA VAL A 137 -17.40 26.80 4.90
C VAL A 137 -16.57 25.58 5.31
N GLY A 138 -15.33 25.79 5.78
CA GLY A 138 -14.47 24.68 6.21
C GLY A 138 -15.06 23.90 7.39
N ASN A 139 -15.68 24.57 8.36
CA ASN A 139 -16.35 23.89 9.48
C ASN A 139 -17.57 23.08 9.00
N ARG A 140 -18.37 23.60 8.05
CA ARG A 140 -19.53 22.88 7.49
C ARG A 140 -19.10 21.64 6.69
N ILE A 141 -18.09 21.75 5.83
CA ILE A 141 -17.54 20.62 5.08
C ILE A 141 -17.06 19.53 6.04
N ALA A 142 -16.25 19.88 7.04
CA ALA A 142 -15.75 18.91 8.01
C ALA A 142 -16.87 18.24 8.81
N ALA A 143 -17.85 19.00 9.27
CA ALA A 143 -18.99 18.47 10.03
C ALA A 143 -19.82 17.50 9.18
N ALA A 144 -20.16 17.87 7.95
CA ALA A 144 -20.92 17.02 7.04
C ALA A 144 -20.14 15.74 6.65
N MET A 145 -18.83 15.84 6.41
CA MET A 145 -17.98 14.66 6.16
C MET A 145 -17.97 13.71 7.36
N LEU A 146 -17.72 14.22 8.57
CA LEU A 146 -17.68 13.39 9.78
C LEU A 146 -19.03 12.72 10.08
N ALA A 147 -20.15 13.41 9.80
CA ALA A 147 -21.48 12.87 9.94
C ALA A 147 -21.78 11.75 8.93
N THR A 148 -21.37 11.90 7.67
CA THR A 148 -21.60 10.90 6.62
C THR A 148 -20.71 9.67 6.81
N LEU A 149 -19.43 9.87 7.12
CA LEU A 149 -18.41 8.83 7.09
C LEU A 149 -18.46 7.87 8.28
N VAL A 150 -19.24 8.15 9.32
CA VAL A 150 -19.49 7.21 10.42
C VAL A 150 -20.22 5.93 9.95
N ASN A 151 -20.94 6.02 8.82
CA ASN A 151 -21.77 4.95 8.26
C ASN A 151 -21.18 4.30 7.01
N ASP A 152 -19.90 4.53 6.72
CA ASP A 152 -19.22 4.01 5.52
C ASP A 152 -18.88 2.52 5.56
N GLY A 153 -19.37 1.78 6.56
CA GLY A 153 -19.10 0.36 6.78
C GLY A 153 -17.92 0.04 7.70
N SER A 154 -17.05 1.00 8.00
CA SER A 154 -15.77 0.76 8.72
C SER A 154 -15.90 0.37 10.20
N ASN A 155 -17.07 0.62 10.82
CA ASN A 155 -17.28 0.45 12.26
C ASN A 155 -16.45 1.37 13.15
N GLU A 156 -16.12 2.56 12.67
CA GLU A 156 -15.30 3.53 13.41
C GLU A 156 -15.80 3.84 14.83
N ALA A 157 -17.12 3.98 15.03
CA ALA A 157 -17.71 4.27 16.34
C ALA A 157 -17.40 3.20 17.41
N ASN A 158 -17.11 1.97 16.99
CA ASN A 158 -16.70 0.87 17.87
C ASN A 158 -15.21 0.53 17.70
N ASN A 159 -14.40 1.53 17.34
CA ASN A 159 -12.96 1.39 17.11
C ASN A 159 -12.61 0.26 16.11
N PHE A 160 -13.38 0.16 15.02
CA PHE A 160 -13.15 -0.79 13.93
C PHE A 160 -13.18 -2.27 14.37
N ALA A 161 -13.83 -2.57 15.51
CA ALA A 161 -13.91 -3.92 16.04
C ALA A 161 -14.65 -4.88 15.09
N ASN A 162 -14.25 -6.14 15.11
CA ASN A 162 -14.89 -7.21 14.34
C ASN A 162 -16.32 -7.41 14.85
N ARG A 163 -17.29 -7.49 13.94
CA ARG A 163 -18.70 -7.72 14.28
C ARG A 163 -19.09 -9.18 14.13
N VAL A 164 -18.55 -9.85 13.11
CA VAL A 164 -18.94 -11.22 12.72
C VAL A 164 -17.74 -12.15 12.54
N TYR A 165 -16.54 -11.62 12.31
CA TYR A 165 -15.36 -12.47 12.13
C TYR A 165 -14.94 -13.18 13.43
N VAL A 166 -14.78 -14.51 13.34
CA VAL A 166 -14.16 -15.35 14.37
C VAL A 166 -13.18 -16.30 13.69
N PRO A 167 -11.91 -16.39 14.16
CA PRO A 167 -10.94 -17.31 13.59
C PRO A 167 -11.36 -18.77 13.86
N VAL A 168 -11.19 -19.64 12.88
CA VAL A 168 -11.53 -21.08 13.02
C VAL A 168 -10.41 -21.90 13.66
N ASN A 169 -9.17 -21.41 13.62
CA ASN A 169 -8.04 -22.06 14.27
C ASN A 169 -7.76 -21.44 15.64
N ASN A 170 -7.39 -22.31 16.59
CA ASN A 170 -6.84 -21.86 17.87
C ASN A 170 -5.49 -21.16 17.70
N PRO A 171 -5.17 -20.19 18.58
CA PRO A 171 -3.84 -19.57 18.68
C PRO A 171 -2.66 -20.54 18.53
N MET A 172 -1.68 -20.21 17.68
CA MET A 172 -0.37 -20.88 17.73
C MET A 172 0.52 -20.16 18.75
N ILE A 173 0.95 -20.88 19.80
CA ILE A 173 1.91 -20.36 20.80
C ILE A 173 3.30 -20.39 20.19
N VAL A 174 3.84 -19.24 19.83
CA VAL A 174 5.06 -19.17 19.01
C VAL A 174 6.32 -19.59 19.78
N SER A 175 6.34 -19.38 21.10
CA SER A 175 7.44 -19.80 21.96
C SER A 175 7.56 -21.34 22.08
N ILE A 176 6.50 -22.07 21.74
CA ILE A 176 6.50 -23.53 21.68
C ILE A 176 6.81 -23.95 20.24
N GLY A 177 7.75 -24.88 20.08
CA GLY A 177 8.12 -25.35 18.76
C GLY A 177 7.00 -26.14 18.09
N GLY A 178 6.68 -25.75 16.86
CA GLY A 178 5.77 -26.44 15.96
C GLY A 178 4.36 -25.86 15.90
N ASN A 179 3.47 -26.61 15.27
CA ASN A 179 2.05 -26.27 15.14
C ASN A 179 1.17 -27.53 15.11
N PRO A 180 1.21 -28.38 16.15
CA PRO A 180 0.51 -29.68 16.14
C PRO A 180 -1.02 -29.56 16.13
N ASP A 181 -1.56 -28.45 16.64
CA ASP A 181 -3.00 -28.27 16.90
C ASP A 181 -3.75 -27.54 15.77
N MET A 182 -3.08 -27.24 14.64
CA MET A 182 -3.74 -26.58 13.50
C MET A 182 -4.71 -27.53 12.78
N GLN A 183 -6.00 -27.24 12.91
CA GLN A 183 -7.09 -28.04 12.36
C GLN A 183 -7.41 -27.67 10.90
N PHE A 184 -7.36 -26.38 10.58
CA PHE A 184 -7.78 -25.83 9.28
C PHE A 184 -6.58 -25.21 8.57
N PRO A 185 -5.75 -26.00 7.84
CA PRO A 185 -4.45 -25.56 7.38
C PRO A 185 -4.45 -24.54 6.25
N ASN A 186 -5.60 -24.34 5.60
CA ASN A 186 -5.79 -23.31 4.59
C ASN A 186 -6.27 -21.99 5.18
N GLN A 187 -6.71 -22.00 6.45
CA GLN A 187 -7.29 -20.86 7.12
C GLN A 187 -6.26 -20.15 8.01
N TRP A 188 -6.48 -18.87 8.25
CA TRP A 188 -5.64 -18.07 9.11
C TRP A 188 -5.68 -18.62 10.53
N GLN A 189 -4.52 -18.56 11.17
CA GLN A 189 -4.34 -18.97 12.55
C GLN A 189 -3.63 -17.84 13.26
N PRO A 190 -4.25 -17.22 14.29
CA PRO A 190 -3.61 -16.11 14.95
C PRO A 190 -2.47 -16.61 15.86
N LEU A 191 -1.58 -15.70 16.26
CA LEU A 191 -0.37 -16.03 17.00
C LEU A 191 -0.46 -15.55 18.45
N ALA A 192 -0.14 -16.44 19.40
CA ALA A 192 0.04 -16.11 20.80
C ALA A 192 1.52 -15.86 21.09
N LEU A 193 1.83 -14.61 21.43
CA LEU A 193 3.15 -14.11 21.80
C LEU A 193 3.17 -13.76 23.29
N THR A 194 4.33 -13.85 23.94
CA THR A 194 4.50 -13.41 25.34
C THR A 194 4.17 -11.93 25.51
N SER A 195 4.50 -11.12 24.51
CA SER A 195 4.10 -9.73 24.38
C SER A 195 3.94 -9.41 22.89
N TYR A 196 2.92 -8.66 22.53
CA TYR A 196 2.74 -8.18 21.16
C TYR A 196 3.04 -6.67 21.11
N VAL A 197 3.90 -6.28 20.18
CA VAL A 197 4.19 -4.89 19.85
C VAL A 197 3.80 -4.70 18.40
N ASP A 198 2.90 -3.77 18.11
CA ASP A 198 2.45 -3.53 16.75
C ASP A 198 3.57 -2.95 15.86
N GLN A 199 3.31 -2.87 14.55
CA GLN A 199 4.27 -2.39 13.57
C GLN A 199 4.72 -0.93 13.83
N GLN A 200 3.91 -0.15 14.54
CA GLN A 200 4.16 1.23 14.94
C GLN A 200 4.87 1.35 16.31
N GLY A 201 5.14 0.22 16.99
CA GLY A 201 5.86 0.19 18.25
C GLY A 201 4.97 0.23 19.51
N ASN A 202 3.65 0.11 19.37
CA ASN A 202 2.73 0.14 20.50
C ASN A 202 2.55 -1.26 21.12
N VAL A 203 2.66 -1.37 22.44
CA VAL A 203 2.39 -2.62 23.16
C VAL A 203 0.88 -2.88 23.18
N ILE A 204 0.46 -4.04 22.67
CA ILE A 204 -0.94 -4.48 22.72
C ILE A 204 -1.10 -5.52 23.84
N PRO A 205 -1.94 -5.26 24.86
CA PRO A 205 -2.17 -6.19 25.96
C PRO A 205 -2.69 -7.56 25.49
N GLY A 206 -2.25 -8.62 26.16
CA GLY A 206 -2.76 -9.99 25.95
C GLY A 206 -2.00 -10.84 24.93
N GLY A 207 -1.09 -10.27 24.13
CA GLY A 207 -0.16 -11.04 23.29
C GLY A 207 -0.80 -11.81 22.12
N PHE A 208 -2.11 -11.64 21.91
CA PHE A 208 -2.92 -12.31 20.88
C PHE A 208 -3.91 -11.31 20.26
N PRO A 209 -3.47 -10.45 19.32
CA PRO A 209 -4.36 -9.48 18.69
C PRO A 209 -5.45 -10.18 17.85
N ALA A 210 -6.66 -9.61 17.88
CA ALA A 210 -7.73 -10.02 16.97
C ALA A 210 -7.35 -9.74 15.50
N PHE A 211 -8.04 -10.40 14.56
CA PHE A 211 -7.89 -10.07 13.13
C PHE A 211 -8.18 -8.59 12.94
N GLN A 212 -7.24 -7.84 12.37
CA GLN A 212 -7.45 -6.45 12.05
C GLN A 212 -8.28 -6.25 10.76
N SER A 213 -9.49 -5.69 10.93
CA SER A 213 -10.36 -5.25 9.83
C SER A 213 -10.76 -6.34 8.80
N PRO A 214 -11.06 -7.59 9.19
CA PRO A 214 -11.47 -8.64 8.24
C PRO A 214 -12.72 -8.26 7.44
N GLU A 215 -13.57 -7.39 7.98
CA GLU A 215 -14.84 -6.98 7.39
C GLU A 215 -14.71 -5.75 6.45
N TRP A 216 -13.49 -5.33 6.13
CA TRP A 216 -13.25 -4.09 5.36
C TRP A 216 -13.83 -4.11 3.93
N GLY A 217 -14.20 -5.27 3.39
CA GLY A 217 -14.96 -5.35 2.14
C GLY A 217 -16.34 -4.70 2.19
N GLY A 218 -16.87 -4.46 3.40
CA GLY A 218 -18.09 -3.69 3.63
C GLY A 218 -17.89 -2.17 3.58
N VAL A 219 -16.65 -1.69 3.48
CA VAL A 219 -16.35 -0.25 3.44
C VAL A 219 -16.64 0.30 2.04
N THR A 220 -17.29 1.46 1.98
CA THR A 220 -17.61 2.15 0.73
C THR A 220 -16.31 2.57 0.01
N PRO A 221 -16.08 2.13 -1.23
CA PRO A 221 -14.90 2.51 -2.01
C PRO A 221 -15.02 3.91 -2.62
N PHE A 222 -13.91 4.44 -3.13
CA PHE A 222 -13.79 5.71 -3.82
C PHE A 222 -14.15 5.62 -5.31
N GLY A 223 -13.43 4.82 -6.09
CA GLY A 223 -13.56 4.72 -7.55
C GLY A 223 -14.01 3.36 -8.06
N MET A 224 -14.16 2.37 -7.18
CA MET A 224 -14.59 1.02 -7.54
C MET A 224 -16.06 0.98 -7.97
N LEU A 225 -16.36 0.13 -8.95
CA LEU A 225 -17.71 -0.04 -9.50
C LEU A 225 -18.40 -1.24 -8.86
N THR A 226 -19.73 -1.20 -8.76
CA THR A 226 -20.51 -2.32 -8.19
C THR A 226 -20.25 -3.67 -8.91
N THR A 227 -19.88 -3.64 -10.18
CA THR A 227 -19.47 -4.81 -10.99
C THR A 227 -18.13 -5.41 -10.59
N ASP A 228 -17.30 -4.71 -9.82
CA ASP A 228 -16.06 -5.25 -9.26
C ASP A 228 -16.28 -6.11 -8.02
N ARG A 229 -17.50 -6.07 -7.46
CA ARG A 229 -17.82 -6.73 -6.21
C ARG A 229 -18.48 -8.08 -6.45
N THR A 230 -17.83 -9.12 -5.97
CA THR A 230 -18.39 -10.46 -5.83
C THR A 230 -18.74 -10.74 -4.37
N TYR A 231 -19.39 -11.88 -4.11
CA TYR A 231 -19.71 -12.34 -2.76
C TYR A 231 -19.24 -13.77 -2.56
N ARG A 232 -18.66 -14.04 -1.39
CA ARG A 232 -18.23 -15.37 -0.98
C ARG A 232 -18.88 -15.77 0.33
N MET A 233 -19.53 -16.94 0.34
CA MET A 233 -20.07 -17.50 1.57
C MET A 233 -18.95 -18.21 2.36
N ARG A 234 -18.76 -17.82 3.62
CA ARG A 234 -17.90 -18.53 4.58
C ARG A 234 -18.58 -18.56 5.94
N ASN A 235 -18.69 -19.75 6.54
CA ASN A 235 -19.29 -19.97 7.86
C ASN A 235 -20.70 -19.34 8.00
N GLY A 236 -21.51 -19.43 6.94
CA GLY A 236 -22.86 -18.85 6.91
C GLY A 236 -22.91 -17.32 6.76
N VAL A 237 -21.76 -16.66 6.62
CA VAL A 237 -21.66 -15.20 6.41
C VAL A 237 -21.28 -14.91 4.96
N SER A 238 -21.95 -13.93 4.35
CA SER A 238 -21.62 -13.43 3.01
C SER A 238 -20.56 -12.34 3.10
N TRP A 239 -19.41 -12.58 2.46
CA TRP A 239 -18.28 -11.67 2.43
C TRP A 239 -18.24 -10.94 1.08
N PRO A 240 -18.40 -9.62 1.04
CA PRO A 240 -18.13 -8.86 -0.17
C PRO A 240 -16.63 -8.91 -0.49
N ILE A 241 -16.29 -9.21 -1.73
CA ILE A 241 -14.91 -9.21 -2.23
C ILE A 241 -14.83 -8.27 -3.44
N TRP A 242 -13.93 -7.30 -3.38
CA TRP A 242 -13.69 -6.33 -4.44
C TRP A 242 -12.46 -6.74 -5.27
N LEU A 243 -12.61 -6.73 -6.60
CA LEU A 243 -11.59 -7.19 -7.56
C LEU A 243 -11.09 -8.59 -7.22
N ASP A 244 -12.03 -9.51 -7.01
CA ASP A 244 -11.74 -10.88 -6.58
C ASP A 244 -10.76 -11.58 -7.55
N PRO A 245 -9.53 -11.90 -7.11
CA PRO A 245 -8.55 -12.56 -7.95
C PRO A 245 -8.78 -14.08 -8.04
N GLY A 246 -9.80 -14.62 -7.37
CA GLY A 246 -10.01 -16.04 -7.19
C GLY A 246 -9.27 -16.60 -5.97
N ALA A 247 -9.50 -17.89 -5.70
CA ALA A 247 -8.96 -18.56 -4.52
C ALA A 247 -7.43 -18.69 -4.54
N PRO A 248 -6.76 -18.56 -3.38
CA PRO A 248 -5.35 -18.89 -3.30
C PRO A 248 -5.15 -20.40 -3.48
N PRO A 249 -3.95 -20.83 -3.92
CA PRO A 249 -3.54 -22.22 -3.84
C PRO A 249 -3.75 -22.78 -2.43
N GLN A 250 -4.20 -24.03 -2.34
CA GLN A 250 -4.55 -24.66 -1.07
C GLN A 250 -3.66 -25.86 -0.76
N TYR A 251 -3.29 -25.98 0.51
CA TYR A 251 -2.74 -27.19 1.09
C TYR A 251 -3.75 -28.33 0.95
N MET A 252 -3.29 -29.47 0.43
CA MET A 252 -4.13 -30.61 0.02
C MET A 252 -5.21 -30.25 -1.04
N GLY A 253 -5.02 -29.14 -1.79
CA GLY A 253 -5.83 -28.80 -2.95
C GLY A 253 -5.62 -29.76 -4.13
N THR A 254 -6.56 -29.76 -5.08
CA THR A 254 -6.54 -30.62 -6.26
C THR A 254 -5.68 -30.03 -7.38
N GLY A 255 -5.36 -30.83 -8.41
CA GLY A 255 -4.55 -30.38 -9.54
C GLY A 255 -3.17 -29.90 -9.11
N THR A 256 -2.82 -28.65 -9.47
CA THR A 256 -1.54 -28.02 -9.11
C THR A 256 -1.56 -27.26 -7.79
N ASP A 257 -2.73 -27.07 -7.15
CA ASP A 257 -2.89 -26.19 -5.99
C ASP A 257 -1.97 -26.56 -4.82
N ASN A 258 -1.96 -27.84 -4.43
CA ASN A 258 -1.10 -28.29 -3.34
C ASN A 258 0.39 -28.10 -3.65
N ALA A 259 0.80 -28.35 -4.89
CA ALA A 259 2.18 -28.14 -5.31
C ALA A 259 2.56 -26.65 -5.28
N THR A 260 1.69 -25.77 -5.77
CA THR A 260 1.90 -24.31 -5.76
C THR A 260 1.91 -23.75 -4.35
N PHE A 261 0.98 -24.18 -3.49
CA PHE A 261 0.94 -23.81 -2.07
C PHE A 261 2.25 -24.18 -1.38
N ARG A 262 2.66 -25.44 -1.49
CA ARG A 262 3.86 -25.95 -0.84
C ARG A 262 5.11 -25.24 -1.35
N LYS A 263 5.28 -25.13 -2.68
CA LYS A 263 6.39 -24.42 -3.29
C LYS A 263 6.47 -22.98 -2.80
N GLY A 264 5.35 -22.26 -2.73
CA GLY A 264 5.33 -20.88 -2.26
C GLY A 264 5.75 -20.73 -0.80
N MET A 265 5.27 -21.60 0.09
CA MET A 265 5.68 -21.59 1.50
C MET A 265 7.15 -22.01 1.69
N GLU A 266 7.61 -22.99 0.92
CA GLU A 266 9.00 -23.46 0.95
C GLU A 266 9.97 -22.40 0.40
N ILE A 267 9.59 -21.60 -0.60
CA ILE A 267 10.39 -20.45 -1.08
C ILE A 267 10.65 -19.47 0.05
N VAL A 268 9.63 -19.12 0.84
CA VAL A 268 9.75 -18.16 1.96
C VAL A 268 10.74 -18.66 3.00
N LEU A 269 10.65 -19.95 3.38
CA LEU A 269 11.60 -20.58 4.29
C LEU A 269 13.03 -20.53 3.74
N ARG A 270 13.21 -20.95 2.47
CA ARG A 270 14.53 -21.07 1.83
C ARG A 270 15.20 -19.73 1.63
N TRP A 271 14.45 -18.70 1.24
CA TRP A 271 14.98 -17.35 1.05
C TRP A 271 15.43 -16.68 2.34
N SER A 272 15.01 -17.17 3.50
CA SER A 272 15.58 -16.76 4.78
C SER A 272 17.07 -17.15 4.91
N GLY A 273 17.53 -18.14 4.13
CA GLY A 273 18.96 -18.46 4.01
C GLY A 273 19.78 -17.39 3.26
N HIS A 274 19.14 -16.40 2.62
CA HIS A 274 19.82 -15.30 1.92
C HIS A 274 20.17 -14.11 2.82
N LEU A 275 19.75 -14.13 4.09
CA LEU A 275 19.81 -12.99 5.00
C LEU A 275 21.19 -12.81 5.66
N ASP A 276 22.15 -13.70 5.41
CA ASP A 276 23.48 -13.62 6.01
C ASP A 276 24.38 -12.65 5.21
N PRO A 277 24.84 -11.54 5.80
CA PRO A 277 25.78 -10.64 5.11
C PRO A 277 27.13 -11.29 4.84
N ALA A 278 27.46 -12.39 5.52
CA ALA A 278 28.73 -13.11 5.38
C ALA A 278 28.64 -14.32 4.43
N ASP A 279 27.54 -14.51 3.68
CA ASP A 279 27.41 -15.62 2.73
C ASP A 279 28.33 -15.53 1.50
N GLY A 280 29.02 -14.40 1.33
CA GLY A 280 29.98 -14.14 0.24
C GLY A 280 29.32 -13.76 -1.10
N VAL A 281 27.99 -13.64 -1.16
CA VAL A 281 27.26 -13.26 -2.38
C VAL A 281 27.12 -11.74 -2.45
N MET A 282 27.66 -11.15 -3.51
CA MET A 282 27.56 -9.72 -3.78
C MET A 282 26.59 -9.47 -4.93
N TRP A 283 25.73 -8.45 -4.80
CA TRP A 283 24.79 -8.03 -5.83
C TRP A 283 25.02 -6.58 -6.22
N ASP A 284 25.05 -6.30 -7.52
CA ASP A 284 24.75 -4.98 -8.03
C ASP A 284 23.24 -4.74 -7.93
N ILE A 285 22.85 -3.82 -7.04
CA ILE A 285 21.47 -3.44 -6.76
C ILE A 285 21.06 -2.12 -7.43
N SER A 286 21.88 -1.62 -8.37
CA SER A 286 21.57 -0.41 -9.12
C SER A 286 20.38 -0.63 -10.07
N PRO A 287 19.72 0.46 -10.53
CA PRO A 287 18.71 0.33 -11.56
C PRO A 287 19.25 -0.22 -12.88
N GLY A 288 20.58 -0.21 -13.08
CA GLY A 288 21.27 -0.83 -14.22
C GLY A 288 21.11 -2.34 -14.31
N THR A 289 20.88 -3.02 -13.18
CA THR A 289 20.87 -4.48 -13.06
C THR A 289 19.65 -5.02 -12.33
N MET A 290 18.81 -4.16 -11.78
CA MET A 290 17.65 -4.51 -10.96
C MET A 290 16.44 -3.67 -11.37
N GLY A 291 15.25 -4.29 -11.43
CA GLY A 291 14.04 -3.68 -11.97
C GLY A 291 13.80 -4.01 -13.44
N ASP A 292 12.76 -3.44 -14.04
CA ASP A 292 12.30 -3.78 -15.40
C ASP A 292 11.94 -5.27 -15.57
N SER A 293 11.30 -5.85 -14.55
CA SER A 293 10.90 -7.26 -14.59
C SER A 293 9.59 -7.40 -15.39
N PRO A 294 9.55 -8.16 -16.49
CA PRO A 294 8.28 -8.41 -17.18
C PRO A 294 7.37 -9.25 -16.28
N GLU A 295 6.24 -8.67 -15.88
CA GLU A 295 5.22 -9.40 -15.13
C GLU A 295 4.45 -10.33 -16.07
N PRO A 296 4.29 -11.63 -15.75
CA PRO A 296 3.51 -12.53 -16.59
C PRO A 296 2.08 -12.04 -16.72
N ALA A 297 1.61 -11.93 -17.97
CA ALA A 297 0.25 -11.49 -18.27
C ALA A 297 -0.82 -12.51 -17.85
N VAL A 298 -0.45 -13.80 -17.82
CA VAL A 298 -1.36 -14.91 -17.49
C VAL A 298 -1.18 -15.32 -16.03
N PRO A 299 -2.24 -15.38 -15.21
CA PRO A 299 -2.15 -15.76 -13.80
C PRO A 299 -1.50 -17.12 -13.54
N SER A 300 -1.69 -18.11 -14.43
CA SER A 300 -1.06 -19.43 -14.32
C SER A 300 0.47 -19.37 -14.35
N ASP A 301 1.05 -18.31 -14.91
CA ASP A 301 2.49 -18.14 -15.09
C ASP A 301 3.11 -17.26 -13.99
N TRP A 302 2.32 -16.69 -13.08
CA TRP A 302 2.83 -15.85 -11.99
C TRP A 302 3.87 -16.54 -11.12
N GLN A 303 3.77 -17.85 -10.96
CA GLN A 303 4.76 -18.67 -10.26
C GLN A 303 6.15 -18.73 -10.93
N ASN A 304 6.24 -18.35 -12.22
CA ASN A 304 7.49 -18.28 -12.96
C ASN A 304 8.21 -16.93 -12.78
N TYR A 305 7.55 -15.94 -12.15
CA TYR A 305 8.14 -14.62 -11.90
C TYR A 305 9.28 -14.64 -10.87
N TYR A 306 9.36 -15.68 -10.02
CA TYR A 306 10.39 -15.76 -8.98
C TYR A 306 11.41 -16.83 -9.31
N ASN A 307 12.69 -16.42 -9.41
CA ASN A 307 13.79 -17.37 -9.50
C ASN A 307 14.07 -17.98 -8.11
N THR A 308 13.58 -19.20 -7.91
CA THR A 308 13.69 -19.89 -6.62
C THR A 308 15.11 -20.24 -6.22
N ALA A 309 16.03 -20.41 -7.18
CA ALA A 309 17.40 -20.85 -6.92
C ALA A 309 18.32 -19.68 -6.53
N THR A 310 18.17 -18.51 -7.18
CA THR A 310 19.08 -17.38 -6.94
C THR A 310 18.51 -16.39 -5.93
N GLY A 311 17.19 -16.36 -5.75
CA GLY A 311 16.50 -15.29 -5.05
C GLY A 311 16.60 -13.93 -5.75
N ARG A 312 17.26 -13.84 -6.91
CA ARG A 312 17.44 -12.57 -7.61
C ARG A 312 16.11 -12.16 -8.26
N PRO A 313 15.70 -10.88 -8.16
CA PRO A 313 14.60 -10.36 -8.97
C PRO A 313 14.90 -10.63 -10.46
N LEU A 314 13.90 -11.05 -11.25
CA LEU A 314 14.08 -11.41 -12.66
C LEU A 314 14.35 -10.21 -13.58
N GLY A 315 14.22 -8.99 -13.06
CA GLY A 315 14.47 -7.77 -13.79
C GLY A 315 15.87 -7.69 -14.40
N VAL A 316 15.94 -7.28 -15.67
CA VAL A 316 17.20 -7.08 -16.39
C VAL A 316 17.83 -5.73 -16.08
N GLY A 317 17.13 -4.86 -15.36
CA GLY A 317 17.52 -3.47 -15.14
C GLY A 317 17.36 -2.61 -16.39
N ARG A 318 17.69 -1.33 -16.25
CA ARG A 318 17.70 -0.34 -17.33
C ARG A 318 19.11 0.21 -17.45
N ALA A 319 19.77 0.00 -18.57
CA ALA A 319 21.18 0.38 -18.71
C ALA A 319 21.43 1.89 -18.54
N VAL A 320 20.49 2.74 -18.97
CA VAL A 320 20.66 4.21 -19.06
C VAL A 320 19.59 4.93 -18.25
N ASN A 321 20.00 5.97 -17.51
CA ASN A 321 19.08 6.91 -16.86
C ASN A 321 18.52 7.89 -17.91
N PRO A 322 17.19 7.93 -18.13
CA PRO A 322 16.59 8.75 -19.18
C PRO A 322 16.71 10.25 -18.95
N ALA A 323 16.86 10.69 -17.69
CA ALA A 323 16.98 12.11 -17.36
C ALA A 323 18.39 12.66 -17.60
N THR A 324 19.42 11.81 -17.49
CA THR A 324 20.83 12.24 -17.65
C THR A 324 21.47 11.75 -18.96
N GLY A 325 20.91 10.73 -19.59
CA GLY A 325 21.51 10.06 -20.76
C GLY A 325 22.74 9.22 -20.43
N LEU A 326 23.09 9.06 -19.14
CA LEU A 326 24.26 8.32 -18.68
C LEU A 326 23.88 6.92 -18.17
N PRO A 327 24.79 5.93 -18.23
CA PRO A 327 24.56 4.63 -17.60
C PRO A 327 24.36 4.75 -16.08
N TYR A 328 23.51 3.90 -15.50
CA TYR A 328 23.47 3.80 -14.03
C TYR A 328 24.79 3.22 -13.51
N GLN A 329 25.32 3.83 -12.46
CA GLN A 329 26.53 3.35 -11.80
C GLN A 329 26.21 2.09 -11.00
N ALA A 330 27.12 1.11 -11.05
CA ALA A 330 27.01 -0.12 -10.28
C ALA A 330 26.96 0.19 -8.77
N ASN A 331 26.08 -0.50 -8.06
CA ASN A 331 25.84 -0.36 -6.63
C ASN A 331 25.98 -1.74 -5.98
N VAL A 332 27.21 -2.15 -5.71
CA VAL A 332 27.52 -3.53 -5.31
C VAL A 332 27.55 -3.66 -3.79
N VAL A 333 26.66 -4.49 -3.23
CA VAL A 333 26.55 -4.73 -1.78
C VAL A 333 26.39 -6.22 -1.47
N PRO A 334 26.67 -6.68 -0.22
CA PRO A 334 26.35 -8.03 0.19
C PRO A 334 24.86 -8.31 0.07
N ARG A 335 24.48 -9.48 -0.45
CA ARG A 335 23.08 -9.87 -0.61
C ARG A 335 22.33 -9.87 0.73
N GLY A 336 22.95 -10.37 1.80
CA GLY A 336 22.34 -10.37 3.13
C GLY A 336 22.05 -8.97 3.66
N ASP A 337 22.88 -7.99 3.34
CA ASP A 337 22.62 -6.59 3.70
C ASP A 337 21.46 -6.00 2.91
N PHE A 338 21.43 -6.21 1.59
CA PHE A 338 20.33 -5.73 0.75
C PHE A 338 18.99 -6.34 1.17
N THR A 339 18.91 -7.66 1.32
CA THR A 339 17.65 -8.36 1.61
C THR A 339 17.07 -7.99 2.96
N ARG A 340 17.91 -7.83 4.01
CA ARG A 340 17.49 -7.35 5.34
C ARG A 340 17.08 -5.89 5.32
N ALA A 341 17.89 -5.02 4.70
CA ALA A 341 17.57 -3.60 4.56
C ALA A 341 16.25 -3.41 3.80
N LEU A 342 16.04 -4.16 2.72
CA LEU A 342 14.81 -4.11 1.94
C LEU A 342 13.60 -4.63 2.73
N ALA A 343 13.75 -5.73 3.47
CA ALA A 343 12.70 -6.27 4.32
C ALA A 343 12.26 -5.26 5.38
N GLU A 344 13.18 -4.54 6.02
CA GLU A 344 12.84 -3.56 7.06
C GLU A 344 12.37 -2.21 6.50
N PHE A 345 12.94 -1.74 5.40
CA PHE A 345 12.52 -0.49 4.74
C PHE A 345 11.04 -0.52 4.36
N TRP A 346 10.62 -1.59 3.67
CA TRP A 346 9.22 -1.79 3.29
C TRP A 346 8.39 -2.47 4.39
N ALA A 347 8.99 -2.83 5.54
CA ALA A 347 8.19 -3.26 6.69
C ALA A 347 7.54 -2.09 7.40
N ASP A 348 7.84 -0.85 7.02
CA ASP A 348 7.17 0.33 7.54
C ASP A 348 7.08 0.25 9.07
N GLY A 349 8.24 0.15 9.72
CA GLY A 349 8.36 -0.03 11.17
C GLY A 349 7.89 1.18 12.00
N PRO A 350 8.27 1.23 13.30
CA PRO A 350 7.71 2.16 14.30
C PRO A 350 7.78 3.65 13.98
N SER A 351 8.67 4.05 13.08
CA SER A 351 8.87 5.44 12.68
C SER A 351 8.26 5.78 11.31
N SER A 352 7.48 4.89 10.72
CA SER A 352 6.93 5.04 9.37
C SER A 352 5.42 5.34 9.36
N GLU A 353 4.95 5.83 8.23
CA GLU A 353 3.59 6.21 7.95
C GLU A 353 2.66 5.03 7.55
N THR A 354 3.03 3.77 7.83
CA THR A 354 2.43 2.54 7.25
C THR A 354 2.46 2.51 5.71
N PRO A 355 2.17 1.37 5.05
CA PRO A 355 2.28 1.29 3.59
C PRO A 355 1.55 2.39 2.80
N PRO A 356 0.28 2.75 3.09
CA PRO A 356 -0.37 3.81 2.33
C PRO A 356 0.29 5.18 2.54
N GLY A 357 0.76 5.50 3.75
CA GLY A 357 1.41 6.77 4.04
C GLY A 357 2.83 6.88 3.49
N HIS A 358 3.57 5.76 3.38
CA HIS A 358 4.87 5.73 2.72
C HIS A 358 4.76 6.26 1.28
N TRP A 359 3.73 5.86 0.53
CA TRP A 359 3.51 6.35 -0.83
C TRP A 359 3.13 7.83 -0.90
N PHE A 360 2.51 8.39 0.13
CA PHE A 360 2.34 9.84 0.27
C PHE A 360 3.65 10.56 0.57
N ALA A 361 4.54 9.97 1.39
CA ALA A 361 5.88 10.51 1.60
C ALA A 361 6.70 10.52 0.28
N LEU A 362 6.59 9.48 -0.54
CA LEU A 362 7.19 9.45 -1.88
C LEU A 362 6.55 10.49 -2.82
N LEU A 363 5.23 10.67 -2.80
CA LEU A 363 4.58 11.74 -3.56
C LEU A 363 5.09 13.13 -3.13
N ASN A 364 5.30 13.35 -1.83
CA ASN A 364 5.86 14.61 -1.32
C ASN A 364 7.30 14.83 -1.78
N ASP A 365 8.12 13.78 -1.84
CA ASP A 365 9.46 13.83 -2.41
C ASP A 365 9.43 14.14 -3.92
N VAL A 366 8.58 13.44 -4.68
CA VAL A 366 8.38 13.69 -6.12
C VAL A 366 7.96 15.14 -6.36
N ARG A 367 7.00 15.64 -5.59
CA ARG A 367 6.56 17.04 -5.60
C ARG A 367 7.72 18.00 -5.32
N ALA A 368 8.58 17.70 -4.35
CA ALA A 368 9.70 18.56 -3.99
C ALA A 368 10.80 18.59 -5.06
N ARG A 369 11.02 17.47 -5.77
CA ARG A 369 12.08 17.32 -6.79
C ARG A 369 11.65 17.64 -8.22
N SER A 370 10.34 17.77 -8.47
CA SER A 370 9.81 18.17 -9.77
C SER A 370 9.27 19.60 -9.72
N ALA A 371 9.50 20.40 -10.77
CA ALA A 371 8.83 21.67 -10.99
C ALA A 371 7.57 21.55 -11.87
N ASP A 372 7.36 20.40 -12.51
CA ASP A 372 6.16 20.16 -13.33
C ASP A 372 4.94 20.00 -12.42
N ARG A 373 3.90 20.80 -12.68
CA ARG A 373 2.59 20.76 -11.99
C ARG A 373 1.46 20.54 -13.00
N ARG A 374 1.75 19.85 -14.09
CA ARG A 374 0.74 19.34 -15.01
C ARG A 374 0.22 18.01 -14.51
N ILE A 375 -1.07 17.79 -14.69
CA ILE A 375 -1.68 16.47 -14.46
C ILE A 375 -1.40 15.60 -15.68
N GLY A 376 -0.71 14.49 -15.45
CA GLY A 376 -0.27 13.55 -16.49
C GLY A 376 0.87 14.07 -17.38
N GLY A 377 1.63 15.09 -16.93
CA GLY A 377 2.80 15.62 -17.63
C GLY A 377 2.49 16.45 -18.88
N ARG A 378 1.22 16.80 -19.11
CA ARG A 378 0.72 17.49 -20.31
C ARG A 378 -0.34 18.52 -19.97
N GLY A 379 -0.54 19.47 -20.86
CA GLY A 379 -1.51 20.56 -20.68
C GLY A 379 -0.97 21.74 -19.87
N ALA A 380 -1.89 22.48 -19.25
CA ALA A 380 -1.56 23.69 -18.50
C ALA A 380 -0.87 23.36 -17.18
N GLN A 381 0.12 24.19 -16.82
CA GLN A 381 0.72 24.18 -15.49
C GLN A 381 -0.35 24.64 -14.50
N LEU A 382 -0.65 23.83 -13.49
CA LEU A 382 -1.57 24.20 -12.43
C LEU A 382 -0.89 25.05 -11.36
N ASP A 383 -1.68 25.81 -10.62
CA ASP A 383 -1.19 26.41 -9.39
C ASP A 383 -0.75 25.31 -8.39
N PRO A 384 0.27 25.55 -7.55
CA PRO A 384 0.78 24.51 -6.66
C PRO A 384 -0.26 23.92 -5.70
N LEU A 385 -1.21 24.74 -5.22
CA LEU A 385 -2.24 24.28 -4.28
C LEU A 385 -3.27 23.39 -4.99
N GLU A 386 -3.71 23.78 -6.19
CA GLU A 386 -4.59 22.96 -7.04
C GLU A 386 -3.96 21.62 -7.37
N TRP A 387 -2.68 21.62 -7.80
CA TRP A 387 -1.99 20.37 -8.09
C TRP A 387 -1.90 19.47 -6.85
N ASP A 388 -1.59 20.04 -5.69
CA ASP A 388 -1.48 19.29 -4.43
C ASP A 388 -2.81 18.64 -4.05
N VAL A 389 -3.93 19.38 -4.06
CA VAL A 389 -5.24 18.79 -3.70
C VAL A 389 -5.69 17.73 -4.69
N LYS A 390 -5.41 17.92 -5.99
CA LYS A 390 -5.69 16.91 -7.04
C LYS A 390 -4.81 15.67 -6.84
N ALA A 391 -3.50 15.83 -6.69
CA ALA A 391 -2.58 14.73 -6.47
C ALA A 391 -2.94 13.90 -5.22
N TYR A 392 -3.24 14.57 -4.10
CA TYR A 392 -3.60 13.89 -2.85
C TYR A 392 -4.96 13.19 -2.93
N VAL A 393 -6.00 13.77 -3.54
CA VAL A 393 -7.30 13.07 -3.63
C VAL A 393 -7.21 11.84 -4.52
N LEU A 394 -6.44 11.89 -5.61
CA LEU A 394 -6.18 10.73 -6.46
C LEU A 394 -5.42 9.63 -5.70
N LEU A 395 -4.29 9.96 -5.08
CA LEU A 395 -3.49 8.97 -4.35
C LEU A 395 -4.25 8.44 -3.13
N GLY A 396 -4.92 9.31 -2.38
CA GLY A 396 -5.74 8.95 -1.23
C GLY A 396 -6.85 7.98 -1.61
N GLY A 397 -7.60 8.29 -2.67
CA GLY A 397 -8.62 7.39 -3.21
C GLY A 397 -8.06 6.04 -3.64
N ALA A 398 -6.92 6.02 -4.34
CA ALA A 398 -6.25 4.79 -4.74
C ALA A 398 -5.79 3.95 -3.52
N MET A 399 -5.24 4.59 -2.48
CA MET A 399 -4.85 3.88 -1.25
C MET A 399 -6.07 3.33 -0.52
N HIS A 400 -7.16 4.08 -0.42
CA HIS A 400 -8.40 3.61 0.17
C HIS A 400 -8.97 2.39 -0.56
N ASP A 401 -9.05 2.44 -1.89
CA ASP A 401 -9.55 1.32 -2.70
C ASP A 401 -8.63 0.10 -2.69
N ALA A 402 -7.32 0.32 -2.58
CA ALA A 402 -6.35 -0.76 -2.36
C ALA A 402 -6.60 -1.45 -1.01
N ALA A 403 -6.94 -0.69 0.04
CA ALA A 403 -7.32 -1.24 1.34
C ALA A 403 -8.61 -2.04 1.27
N VAL A 404 -9.68 -1.46 0.69
CA VAL A 404 -10.98 -2.12 0.48
C VAL A 404 -10.80 -3.43 -0.26
N SER A 405 -10.06 -3.41 -1.38
CA SER A 405 -9.84 -4.60 -2.20
C SER A 405 -9.02 -5.65 -1.45
N ALA A 406 -7.83 -5.32 -0.96
CA ALA A 406 -6.95 -6.29 -0.31
C ALA A 406 -7.56 -6.89 0.96
N TRP A 407 -8.19 -6.08 1.83
CA TRP A 407 -8.81 -6.60 3.04
C TRP A 407 -10.13 -7.32 2.80
N SER A 408 -10.85 -7.02 1.72
CA SER A 408 -12.00 -7.84 1.32
C SER A 408 -11.57 -9.27 0.93
N VAL A 409 -10.45 -9.41 0.21
CA VAL A 409 -9.87 -10.71 -0.16
C VAL A 409 -9.35 -11.45 1.08
N LYS A 410 -8.57 -10.78 1.94
CA LYS A 410 -8.10 -11.35 3.22
C LYS A 410 -9.27 -11.81 4.09
N GLY A 411 -10.27 -10.93 4.19
CA GLY A 411 -11.50 -11.13 4.91
C GLY A 411 -12.36 -12.25 4.36
N GLY A 412 -12.39 -12.50 3.05
CA GLY A 412 -13.23 -13.50 2.39
C GLY A 412 -12.56 -14.87 2.21
N TYR A 413 -11.26 -14.93 1.94
CA TYR A 413 -10.51 -16.17 1.79
C TYR A 413 -9.88 -16.68 3.10
N ASP A 414 -9.59 -15.77 4.03
CA ASP A 414 -9.04 -16.10 5.36
C ASP A 414 -7.79 -16.98 5.27
N ALA A 415 -6.90 -16.73 4.32
CA ALA A 415 -5.77 -17.62 4.04
C ALA A 415 -4.68 -17.60 5.12
N THR A 416 -4.08 -18.76 5.34
CA THR A 416 -2.97 -18.99 6.29
C THR A 416 -1.70 -18.18 5.99
N ARG A 417 -0.78 -18.11 6.97
CA ARG A 417 0.52 -17.39 6.89
C ARG A 417 1.70 -18.37 6.86
N PRO A 418 2.85 -17.97 6.28
CA PRO A 418 4.03 -18.85 6.17
C PRO A 418 4.48 -19.47 7.50
N VAL A 419 4.54 -18.70 8.59
CA VAL A 419 5.00 -19.23 9.89
C VAL A 419 4.11 -20.37 10.40
N ASN A 420 2.80 -20.31 10.19
CA ASN A 420 1.87 -21.37 10.56
C ASN A 420 2.07 -22.61 9.68
N SER A 421 2.13 -22.42 8.37
CA SER A 421 2.23 -23.52 7.40
C SER A 421 3.59 -24.21 7.41
N VAL A 422 4.69 -23.46 7.49
CA VAL A 422 6.05 -24.02 7.55
C VAL A 422 6.24 -24.83 8.82
N ARG A 423 5.83 -24.31 10.00
CA ARG A 423 5.89 -25.07 11.26
C ARG A 423 4.99 -26.30 11.21
N TYR A 424 3.82 -26.19 10.60
CA TYR A 424 2.89 -27.32 10.43
C TYR A 424 3.45 -28.44 9.53
N MET A 425 4.02 -28.09 8.37
CA MET A 425 4.61 -29.05 7.44
C MET A 425 5.86 -29.70 8.04
N THR A 426 6.73 -28.93 8.68
CA THR A 426 7.96 -29.47 9.33
C THR A 426 7.64 -30.38 10.51
N ASN A 427 6.58 -30.10 11.30
CA ASN A 427 6.11 -30.98 12.36
C ASN A 427 5.64 -32.36 11.86
N ARG A 428 5.20 -32.45 10.61
CA ARG A 428 4.82 -33.72 9.99
C ARG A 428 5.99 -34.53 9.44
N GLY A 429 7.19 -33.98 9.45
CA GLY A 429 8.37 -34.60 8.89
C GLY A 429 8.59 -34.21 7.44
N GLN A 430 9.13 -35.14 6.64
CA GLN A 430 9.55 -34.89 5.25
C GLN A 430 8.69 -35.65 4.25
N SER A 431 8.53 -35.11 3.05
CA SER A 431 7.72 -35.73 1.99
C SER A 431 8.52 -36.15 0.76
N SER A 432 9.85 -36.15 0.83
CA SER A 432 10.71 -36.40 -0.35
C SER A 432 11.09 -37.86 -0.52
N ASN A 433 11.27 -38.62 0.56
CA ASN A 433 11.79 -39.99 0.49
C ASN A 433 11.08 -40.93 1.49
N PRO A 434 10.20 -41.84 1.01
CA PRO A 434 9.55 -42.84 1.87
C PRO A 434 10.50 -43.80 2.60
N GLY A 435 11.74 -43.95 2.12
CA GLY A 435 12.76 -44.79 2.74
C GLY A 435 13.54 -44.11 3.87
N LEU A 436 13.32 -42.81 4.12
CA LEU A 436 13.87 -42.11 5.28
C LEU A 436 12.84 -42.06 6.41
N GLY A 437 13.32 -41.89 7.64
CA GLY A 437 12.46 -41.66 8.80
C GLY A 437 11.57 -40.43 8.64
N SER A 438 10.50 -40.39 9.44
CA SER A 438 9.55 -39.27 9.49
C SER A 438 8.97 -38.89 8.13
N PHE A 439 8.77 -39.88 7.25
CA PHE A 439 8.09 -39.65 5.98
C PHE A 439 6.61 -39.34 6.21
N SER A 440 6.13 -38.29 5.57
CA SER A 440 4.72 -37.95 5.46
C SER A 440 4.47 -37.28 4.11
N PRO A 441 3.44 -37.67 3.34
CA PRO A 441 3.05 -36.93 2.12
C PRO A 441 2.63 -35.49 2.42
N LEU A 442 2.30 -35.22 3.69
CA LEU A 442 1.93 -33.94 4.27
C LEU A 442 3.12 -33.21 4.95
N GLY A 443 4.33 -33.75 4.82
CA GLY A 443 5.56 -33.14 5.34
C GLY A 443 6.14 -32.09 4.38
N ILE A 444 7.28 -31.52 4.76
CA ILE A 444 8.03 -30.55 3.93
C ILE A 444 8.95 -31.26 2.93
N GLN A 445 9.27 -30.66 1.78
CA GLN A 445 10.27 -31.21 0.86
C GLN A 445 11.69 -31.02 1.41
N LEU A 446 12.50 -32.08 1.33
CA LEU A 446 13.95 -32.01 1.54
C LEU A 446 14.63 -31.36 0.33
N VAL A 447 15.57 -30.47 0.62
CA VAL A 447 16.45 -29.79 -0.33
C VAL A 447 17.85 -29.80 0.27
N THR A 448 18.77 -30.52 -0.37
CA THR A 448 20.16 -30.63 0.10
C THR A 448 20.78 -29.26 0.35
N GLY A 449 21.40 -29.07 1.53
CA GLY A 449 22.02 -27.80 1.93
C GLY A 449 21.06 -26.72 2.46
N GLU A 450 19.74 -26.96 2.43
CA GLU A 450 18.73 -25.98 2.84
C GLU A 450 17.65 -26.57 3.78
N VAL A 451 17.09 -27.73 3.47
CA VAL A 451 16.07 -28.43 4.27
C VAL A 451 16.43 -29.91 4.33
N GLU A 452 16.83 -30.40 5.49
CA GLU A 452 17.42 -31.73 5.63
C GLU A 452 16.79 -32.56 6.74
N PHE A 453 16.79 -33.87 6.52
CA PHE A 453 16.49 -34.85 7.56
C PHE A 453 17.70 -35.00 8.47
N ILE A 454 17.50 -34.88 9.78
CA ILE A 454 18.57 -35.07 10.76
C ILE A 454 18.82 -36.56 10.95
N SER A 455 19.87 -37.07 10.31
CA SER A 455 20.36 -38.43 10.49
C SER A 455 21.39 -38.52 11.61
N THR A 456 21.63 -39.73 12.12
CA THR A 456 22.74 -40.02 13.05
C THR A 456 24.09 -39.59 12.49
N ALA A 457 24.31 -39.80 11.18
CA ALA A 457 25.51 -39.34 10.50
C ALA A 457 25.62 -37.81 10.50
N SER A 458 24.57 -37.10 10.06
CA SER A 458 24.61 -35.63 9.97
C SER A 458 24.74 -34.91 11.32
N SER A 459 24.42 -35.61 12.41
CA SER A 459 24.45 -35.09 13.78
C SER A 459 25.59 -35.65 14.64
N ALA A 460 26.52 -36.39 14.03
CA ALA A 460 27.74 -36.83 14.70
C ALA A 460 28.61 -35.62 15.10
N PRO A 461 29.50 -35.75 16.11
CA PRO A 461 30.41 -34.67 16.48
C PRO A 461 31.24 -34.16 15.30
N GLY A 462 31.24 -32.85 15.08
CA GLY A 462 31.94 -32.20 13.95
C GLY A 462 31.11 -32.10 12.66
N GLU A 463 29.95 -32.74 12.59
CA GLU A 463 29.05 -32.66 11.43
C GLU A 463 28.08 -31.47 11.53
N ARG A 464 27.49 -31.10 10.39
CA ARG A 464 26.68 -29.88 10.24
C ARG A 464 25.44 -29.78 11.14
N HIS A 465 24.91 -30.91 11.65
CA HIS A 465 23.81 -30.96 12.61
C HIS A 465 24.25 -31.42 14.01
N ALA A 466 25.54 -31.37 14.36
CA ALA A 466 26.05 -31.84 15.65
C ALA A 466 25.33 -31.21 16.85
N HIS A 467 24.99 -29.92 16.79
CA HIS A 467 24.23 -29.21 17.82
C HIS A 467 22.75 -29.60 17.88
N LEU A 468 22.26 -30.40 16.93
CA LEU A 468 20.90 -30.93 16.87
C LEU A 468 20.84 -32.45 17.09
N SER A 469 21.88 -33.06 17.69
CA SER A 469 21.98 -34.51 17.92
C SER A 469 20.84 -35.11 18.73
N ASN A 470 20.22 -34.35 19.62
CA ASN A 470 19.01 -34.77 20.35
C ASN A 470 17.72 -34.74 19.51
N SER A 471 17.82 -34.41 18.22
CA SER A 471 16.70 -34.26 17.29
C SER A 471 16.82 -35.13 16.04
N VAL A 472 17.60 -36.21 16.09
CA VAL A 472 17.62 -37.23 15.04
C VAL A 472 16.19 -37.68 14.71
N GLY A 473 15.87 -37.75 13.42
CA GLY A 473 14.52 -38.02 12.94
C GLY A 473 13.66 -36.78 12.65
N GLN A 474 14.09 -35.59 13.08
CA GLN A 474 13.39 -34.33 12.79
C GLN A 474 13.96 -33.63 11.55
N ILE A 475 13.35 -32.50 11.20
CA ILE A 475 13.74 -31.68 10.04
C ILE A 475 14.59 -30.49 10.49
N ALA A 476 15.80 -30.39 9.95
CA ALA A 476 16.64 -29.20 10.04
C ALA A 476 16.41 -28.29 8.83
N VAL A 477 16.46 -26.98 9.06
CA VAL A 477 16.34 -25.95 8.02
C VAL A 477 17.49 -24.96 8.18
N ARG A 478 18.12 -24.55 7.08
CA ARG A 478 19.19 -23.55 7.05
C ARG A 478 18.60 -22.19 6.67
N THR A 479 18.53 -21.30 7.64
CA THR A 479 17.69 -20.09 7.61
C THR A 479 18.27 -19.05 8.57
N TRP A 480 17.76 -17.81 8.57
CA TRP A 480 18.04 -16.87 9.66
C TRP A 480 17.74 -17.55 11.01
N ARG A 481 18.71 -17.53 11.93
CA ARG A 481 18.64 -18.33 13.18
C ARG A 481 17.52 -17.87 14.13
N GLY A 482 16.94 -16.70 13.88
CA GLY A 482 15.78 -16.21 14.62
C GLY A 482 16.15 -15.38 15.84
N PRO A 483 15.12 -14.82 16.51
CA PRO A 483 15.30 -13.90 17.63
C PRO A 483 15.99 -14.54 18.85
N ASN A 484 15.95 -15.87 18.99
CA ASN A 484 16.63 -16.56 20.09
C ASN A 484 18.16 -16.49 20.00
N ALA A 485 18.71 -16.12 18.84
CA ALA A 485 20.14 -15.88 18.64
C ALA A 485 20.54 -14.40 18.88
N ILE A 486 19.60 -13.54 19.26
CA ILE A 486 19.79 -12.10 19.46
C ILE A 486 19.49 -11.79 20.93
N ALA A 487 20.51 -11.43 21.70
CA ALA A 487 20.35 -10.93 23.07
C ALA A 487 20.14 -9.41 23.06
N ASN A 488 20.87 -8.70 22.21
CA ASN A 488 20.78 -7.26 22.01
C ASN A 488 20.70 -6.93 20.51
N PRO A 489 19.53 -6.48 20.00
CA PRO A 489 19.37 -6.17 18.58
C PRO A 489 20.22 -4.98 18.11
N ALA A 490 20.82 -4.19 19.02
CA ALA A 490 21.72 -3.11 18.64
C ALA A 490 23.17 -3.57 18.36
N THR A 491 23.55 -4.79 18.75
CA THR A 491 24.94 -5.29 18.67
C THR A 491 25.07 -6.71 18.15
N ASP A 492 23.98 -7.47 18.10
CA ASP A 492 24.01 -8.87 17.74
C ASP A 492 23.48 -9.06 16.33
N VAL A 493 24.07 -10.01 15.60
CA VAL A 493 23.59 -10.48 14.30
C VAL A 493 23.25 -11.96 14.44
N ALA A 494 22.00 -12.34 14.18
CA ALA A 494 21.63 -13.75 14.26
C ALA A 494 22.30 -14.56 13.16
N GLY A 495 22.51 -14.03 11.95
CA GLY A 495 23.10 -14.77 10.83
C GLY A 495 22.27 -16.00 10.40
N VAL A 496 22.80 -16.79 9.48
CA VAL A 496 22.11 -17.98 8.95
C VAL A 496 22.76 -19.27 9.45
N GLY A 497 21.93 -20.26 9.85
CA GLY A 497 22.42 -21.54 10.32
C GLY A 497 21.33 -22.61 10.37
N TRP A 498 21.74 -23.85 10.69
CA TRP A 498 20.82 -24.98 10.86
C TRP A 498 20.04 -24.87 12.16
N ILE A 499 18.71 -24.83 12.08
CA ILE A 499 17.79 -24.89 13.21
C ILE A 499 16.73 -25.97 12.96
N LEU A 500 15.96 -26.35 13.99
CA LEU A 500 14.80 -27.20 13.78
C LEU A 500 13.70 -26.44 13.02
N GLY A 501 13.14 -27.02 11.96
CA GLY A 501 12.10 -26.38 11.14
C GLY A 501 10.85 -25.98 11.93
N ARG A 502 10.51 -26.77 12.95
CA ARG A 502 9.41 -26.47 13.89
C ARG A 502 9.64 -25.20 14.73
N LEU A 503 10.88 -24.70 14.81
CA LEU A 503 11.25 -23.48 15.53
C LEU A 503 11.45 -22.28 14.61
N TRP A 504 11.17 -22.41 13.31
CA TRP A 504 11.43 -21.35 12.33
C TRP A 504 10.69 -20.05 12.66
N TYR A 505 11.37 -18.92 12.46
CA TYR A 505 10.80 -17.58 12.51
C TYR A 505 10.99 -16.89 11.15
N PRO A 506 9.98 -16.14 10.66
CA PRO A 506 10.22 -15.15 9.62
C PRO A 506 11.18 -14.07 10.13
N TYR A 507 11.87 -13.35 9.23
CA TYR A 507 12.78 -12.26 9.59
C TYR A 507 11.98 -11.06 10.12
N GLN A 508 11.68 -11.12 11.41
CA GLN A 508 10.80 -10.22 12.16
C GLN A 508 11.18 -10.22 13.64
N ARG A 509 10.71 -9.22 14.38
CA ARG A 509 10.84 -9.17 15.85
C ARG A 509 10.04 -10.29 16.53
N PRO A 510 10.48 -10.80 17.69
CA PRO A 510 9.73 -11.82 18.44
C PRO A 510 8.37 -11.31 18.95
N THR A 511 8.20 -9.99 19.05
CA THR A 511 6.96 -9.31 19.46
C THR A 511 6.02 -8.99 18.30
N PHE A 512 6.44 -9.24 17.05
CA PHE A 512 5.66 -8.99 15.83
C PHE A 512 6.05 -10.02 14.76
N VAL A 513 5.68 -11.29 14.97
CA VAL A 513 6.16 -12.39 14.11
C VAL A 513 5.48 -12.39 12.73
N THR A 514 4.22 -12.02 12.66
CA THR A 514 3.48 -11.77 11.41
C THR A 514 2.35 -10.80 11.71
N PRO A 515 1.90 -9.98 10.75
CA PRO A 515 0.77 -9.09 10.97
C PRO A 515 -0.52 -9.86 11.33
N PRO A 516 -1.42 -9.28 12.15
CA PRO A 516 -2.58 -9.96 12.72
C PRO A 516 -3.76 -10.00 11.76
N PHE A 517 -3.54 -10.55 10.58
CA PHE A 517 -4.54 -10.74 9.52
C PHE A 517 -4.07 -11.79 8.51
N ALA A 518 -5.02 -12.37 7.76
CA ALA A 518 -4.78 -13.39 6.74
C ALA A 518 -3.73 -13.00 5.68
N GLY A 519 -3.09 -14.00 5.08
CA GLY A 519 -2.02 -13.84 4.08
C GLY A 519 -2.52 -13.27 2.75
N TYR A 520 -3.43 -13.99 2.10
CA TYR A 520 -3.83 -13.71 0.72
C TYR A 520 -4.86 -12.57 0.61
N VAL A 521 -4.64 -11.53 -0.20
CA VAL A 521 -3.41 -11.14 -0.93
C VAL A 521 -2.50 -10.25 -0.08
N SER A 522 -1.25 -10.05 -0.50
CA SER A 522 -0.32 -9.10 0.13
C SER A 522 -0.83 -7.66 0.03
N GLY A 523 -1.13 -7.04 1.17
CA GLY A 523 -1.57 -5.64 1.21
C GLY A 523 -0.49 -4.67 0.71
N HIS A 524 0.78 -4.92 1.03
CA HIS A 524 1.89 -4.08 0.55
C HIS A 524 2.01 -4.13 -0.97
N SER A 525 1.83 -5.30 -1.57
CA SER A 525 1.83 -5.49 -3.03
C SER A 525 0.68 -4.73 -3.68
N THR A 526 -0.52 -4.77 -3.10
CA THR A 526 -1.68 -4.04 -3.59
C THR A 526 -1.51 -2.52 -3.48
N TYR A 527 -1.17 -1.99 -2.29
CA TYR A 527 -0.92 -0.55 -2.10
C TYR A 527 0.18 -0.06 -3.02
N SER A 528 1.30 -0.78 -3.07
CA SER A 528 2.48 -0.32 -3.80
C SER A 528 2.26 -0.30 -5.30
N ARG A 529 1.60 -1.33 -5.85
CA ARG A 529 1.28 -1.33 -7.27
C ARG A 529 0.23 -0.26 -7.59
N ALA A 530 -0.80 -0.08 -6.77
CA ALA A 530 -1.78 0.99 -6.97
C ALA A 530 -1.10 2.37 -6.99
N ALA A 531 -0.29 2.68 -5.98
CA ALA A 531 0.42 3.94 -5.90
C ALA A 531 1.37 4.16 -7.07
N ALA A 532 2.16 3.15 -7.47
CA ALA A 532 3.11 3.29 -8.57
C ALA A 532 2.43 3.63 -9.91
N GLU A 533 1.32 2.96 -10.23
CA GLU A 533 0.55 3.25 -11.46
C GLU A 533 -0.14 4.62 -11.36
N THR A 534 -0.64 4.98 -10.17
CA THR A 534 -1.22 6.29 -9.89
C THR A 534 -0.20 7.42 -10.06
N LEU A 535 1.00 7.30 -9.49
CA LEU A 535 2.08 8.30 -9.62
C LEU A 535 2.55 8.41 -11.07
N THR A 536 2.66 7.28 -11.78
CA THR A 536 2.98 7.26 -13.21
C THR A 536 1.95 8.06 -14.01
N THR A 537 0.66 7.82 -13.76
CA THR A 537 -0.42 8.51 -14.47
C THR A 537 -0.54 9.98 -14.07
N LEU A 538 -0.32 10.30 -12.78
CA LEU A 538 -0.36 11.65 -12.24
C LEU A 538 0.75 12.53 -12.81
N THR A 539 1.97 11.99 -12.91
CA THR A 539 3.14 12.75 -13.38
C THR A 539 3.30 12.70 -14.89
N GLY A 540 2.72 11.70 -15.56
CA GLY A 540 2.94 11.44 -16.98
C GLY A 540 4.27 10.74 -17.28
N ASP A 541 5.03 10.37 -16.26
CA ASP A 541 6.34 9.76 -16.35
C ASP A 541 6.40 8.52 -15.44
N ALA A 542 6.94 7.42 -15.95
CA ALA A 542 7.14 6.21 -15.16
C ALA A 542 8.32 6.34 -14.18
N PHE A 543 9.24 7.26 -14.47
CA PHE A 543 10.47 7.44 -13.72
C PHE A 543 10.28 8.39 -12.53
N PHE A 544 11.06 8.15 -11.48
CA PHE A 544 11.23 9.18 -10.44
C PHE A 544 11.90 10.42 -11.04
N PRO A 545 11.65 11.64 -10.51
CA PRO A 545 12.36 12.84 -10.96
C PRO A 545 13.88 12.65 -10.97
N GLY A 546 14.55 13.08 -12.05
CA GLY A 546 15.99 12.82 -12.24
C GLY A 546 16.33 11.38 -12.65
N GLY A 547 15.32 10.56 -12.97
CA GLY A 547 15.46 9.17 -13.39
C GLY A 547 15.76 8.19 -12.26
N VAL A 548 15.79 8.63 -11.00
CA VAL A 548 16.09 7.74 -9.86
C VAL A 548 15.44 8.23 -8.56
N GLY A 549 14.87 7.29 -7.81
CA GLY A 549 14.52 7.42 -6.41
C GLY A 549 15.53 6.65 -5.57
N GLU A 550 15.93 7.18 -4.42
CA GLU A 550 16.96 6.57 -3.58
C GLU A 550 16.62 6.66 -2.08
N TYR A 551 17.10 5.68 -1.32
CA TYR A 551 17.07 5.73 0.14
C TYR A 551 18.36 5.14 0.71
N LEU A 552 18.96 5.81 1.69
CA LEU A 552 20.20 5.36 2.34
C LEU A 552 19.91 4.65 3.66
N CYS A 553 20.17 3.35 3.70
CA CYS A 553 20.23 2.55 4.91
C CYS A 553 21.66 2.59 5.46
N LEU A 554 21.87 3.41 6.49
CA LEU A 554 23.18 3.61 7.12
C LEU A 554 23.68 2.35 7.83
N ARG A 555 24.97 2.05 7.66
CA ARG A 555 25.68 0.96 8.33
C ARG A 555 25.43 0.97 9.84
N ASN A 556 25.04 -0.19 10.38
CA ASN A 556 24.77 -0.45 11.80
C ASN A 556 23.77 0.53 12.46
N GLN A 557 23.00 1.28 11.68
CA GLN A 557 22.10 2.33 12.18
C GLN A 557 20.68 2.22 11.63
N PHE A 558 20.45 1.32 10.67
CA PHE A 558 19.16 1.21 9.99
C PHE A 558 18.33 0.01 10.46
N LEU A 559 18.94 -1.18 10.55
CA LEU A 559 18.19 -2.37 10.97
C LEU A 559 17.84 -2.27 12.45
N VAL A 560 16.63 -2.72 12.77
CA VAL A 560 16.07 -2.68 14.11
C VAL A 560 15.71 -4.06 14.65
N PHE A 561 15.78 -5.10 13.81
CA PHE A 561 15.58 -6.50 14.22
C PHE A 561 16.87 -7.12 14.78
N GLU A 562 18.01 -6.71 14.24
CA GLU A 562 19.38 -7.10 14.61
C GLU A 562 20.36 -6.02 14.12
N GLU A 563 21.66 -6.12 14.44
CA GLU A 563 22.64 -5.13 14.00
C GLU A 563 22.81 -5.17 12.47
N GLY A 564 22.79 -3.98 11.84
CA GLY A 564 23.18 -3.80 10.45
C GLY A 564 22.48 -2.63 9.75
N PRO A 565 22.57 -2.56 8.42
CA PRO A 565 23.37 -3.42 7.54
C PRO A 565 24.88 -3.30 7.82
N SER A 566 25.69 -4.29 7.40
CA SER A 566 27.14 -4.32 7.68
C SER A 566 27.95 -3.29 6.89
N VAL A 567 27.37 -2.77 5.80
CA VAL A 567 27.83 -1.63 4.99
C VAL A 567 26.68 -0.66 4.76
N ASP A 568 26.97 0.54 4.27
CA ASP A 568 25.92 1.43 3.78
C ASP A 568 25.22 0.78 2.58
N VAL A 569 23.90 0.67 2.64
CA VAL A 569 23.07 0.15 1.53
C VAL A 569 22.25 1.30 0.99
N ARG A 570 22.46 1.66 -0.27
CA ARG A 570 21.61 2.63 -0.97
C ARG A 570 20.60 1.88 -1.82
N LEU A 571 19.34 1.88 -1.38
CA LEU A 571 18.24 1.38 -2.20
C LEU A 571 18.02 2.37 -3.36
N GLN A 572 17.81 1.86 -4.57
CA GLN A 572 17.62 2.66 -5.77
C GLN A 572 16.50 2.08 -6.64
N TRP A 573 15.70 2.97 -7.24
CA TRP A 573 14.60 2.63 -8.13
C TRP A 573 14.58 3.60 -9.30
N ALA A 574 14.60 3.12 -10.55
CA ALA A 574 14.42 4.00 -11.71
C ALA A 574 12.97 4.48 -11.82
N THR A 575 12.03 3.54 -11.70
CA THR A 575 10.59 3.77 -11.86
C THR A 575 9.82 3.55 -10.56
N TYR A 576 8.64 4.16 -10.45
CA TYR A 576 7.71 3.87 -9.35
C TYR A 576 7.36 2.37 -9.30
N ARG A 577 7.29 1.73 -10.48
CA ARG A 577 7.04 0.30 -10.62
C ARG A 577 8.15 -0.53 -9.99
N ASP A 578 9.42 -0.16 -10.16
CA ASP A 578 10.54 -0.89 -9.54
C ASP A 578 10.49 -0.81 -8.00
N ALA A 579 10.12 0.37 -7.45
CA ALA A 579 9.91 0.52 -6.00
C ALA A 579 8.78 -0.40 -5.51
N ALA A 580 7.66 -0.45 -6.23
CA ALA A 580 6.56 -1.36 -5.90
C ALA A 580 6.92 -2.85 -6.02
N GLU A 581 7.75 -3.23 -6.99
CA GLU A 581 8.25 -4.60 -7.11
C GLU A 581 9.11 -5.01 -5.91
N GLN A 582 10.02 -4.12 -5.51
CA GLN A 582 10.85 -4.34 -4.33
C GLN A 582 10.02 -4.38 -3.03
N SER A 583 8.94 -3.59 -2.95
CA SER A 583 7.96 -3.69 -1.85
C SER A 583 7.32 -5.08 -1.78
N GLY A 584 6.90 -5.68 -2.90
CA GLY A 584 6.41 -7.06 -2.92
C GLY A 584 7.46 -8.08 -2.47
N LEU A 585 8.65 -8.01 -3.05
CA LEU A 585 9.78 -8.91 -2.75
C LEU A 585 10.20 -8.87 -1.28
N SER A 586 10.20 -7.69 -0.68
CA SER A 586 10.56 -7.50 0.71
C SER A 586 9.67 -8.30 1.68
N ARG A 587 8.43 -8.61 1.30
CA ARG A 587 7.51 -9.42 2.12
C ARG A 587 7.85 -10.91 2.07
N ILE A 588 8.45 -11.36 0.97
CA ILE A 588 8.94 -12.73 0.78
C ILE A 588 10.22 -12.94 1.58
N TRP A 589 11.20 -12.04 1.45
CA TRP A 589 12.42 -12.08 2.27
C TRP A 589 12.15 -11.85 3.77
N GLY A 590 11.20 -10.97 4.08
CA GLY A 590 10.71 -10.75 5.44
C GLY A 590 9.97 -11.97 6.03
N GLY A 591 9.70 -13.01 5.24
CA GLY A 591 9.16 -14.27 5.74
C GLY A 591 7.64 -14.34 5.87
N ILE A 592 6.90 -13.31 5.44
CA ILE A 592 5.49 -13.11 5.85
C ILE A 592 4.46 -13.25 4.72
N HIS A 593 4.90 -13.28 3.46
CA HIS A 593 4.05 -13.57 2.30
C HIS A 593 4.77 -14.51 1.31
N PRO A 594 4.12 -15.58 0.83
CA PRO A 594 4.60 -16.37 -0.30
C PRO A 594 4.37 -15.65 -1.64
N PRO A 595 5.06 -16.07 -2.72
CA PRO A 595 4.88 -15.55 -4.07
C PRO A 595 3.45 -15.39 -4.56
N PHE A 596 2.57 -16.36 -4.24
CA PHE A 596 1.18 -16.35 -4.67
C PHE A 596 0.31 -15.33 -3.93
N ASP A 597 0.81 -14.66 -2.89
CA ASP A 597 0.14 -13.50 -2.27
C ASP A 597 0.50 -12.18 -2.97
N ASP A 598 1.66 -12.11 -3.63
CA ASP A 598 2.21 -10.86 -4.20
C ASP A 598 1.59 -10.54 -5.56
N MET A 599 1.70 -11.44 -6.54
CA MET A 599 1.26 -11.19 -7.92
C MET A 599 -0.24 -10.85 -8.07
N PRO A 600 -1.19 -11.57 -7.43
CA PRO A 600 -2.59 -11.15 -7.47
C PRO A 600 -2.83 -9.82 -6.75
N GLY A 601 -2.08 -9.52 -5.69
CA GLY A 601 -2.12 -8.20 -5.03
C GLY A 601 -1.72 -7.07 -5.98
N ARG A 602 -0.66 -7.28 -6.77
CA ARG A 602 -0.26 -6.33 -7.82
C ARG A 602 -1.33 -6.20 -8.91
N ALA A 603 -1.92 -7.31 -9.35
CA ALA A 603 -2.99 -7.29 -10.35
C ALA A 603 -4.21 -6.47 -9.88
N ILE A 604 -4.59 -6.58 -8.61
CA ILE A 604 -5.60 -5.71 -7.97
C ILE A 604 -5.13 -4.25 -7.98
N GLY A 605 -3.89 -3.98 -7.57
CA GLY A 605 -3.36 -2.62 -7.52
C GLY A 605 -3.42 -1.88 -8.86
N LYS A 606 -3.13 -2.55 -9.99
CA LYS A 606 -3.27 -1.97 -11.34
C LYS A 606 -4.70 -1.53 -11.65
N GLN A 607 -5.67 -2.39 -11.32
CA GLN A 607 -7.08 -2.09 -11.53
C GLN A 607 -7.54 -0.93 -10.63
N VAL A 608 -7.16 -0.94 -9.36
CA VAL A 608 -7.43 0.14 -8.41
C VAL A 608 -6.92 1.48 -8.94
N ALA A 609 -5.67 1.55 -9.43
CA ALA A 609 -5.12 2.79 -9.97
C ALA A 609 -5.93 3.33 -11.15
N SER A 610 -6.35 2.45 -12.07
CA SER A 610 -7.21 2.83 -13.19
C SER A 610 -8.57 3.37 -12.75
N ARG A 611 -9.18 2.76 -11.72
CA ARG A 611 -10.49 3.19 -11.18
C ARG A 611 -10.40 4.49 -10.41
N ALA A 612 -9.37 4.64 -9.57
CA ALA A 612 -9.11 5.88 -8.86
C ALA A 612 -8.83 7.04 -9.84
N TRP A 613 -8.08 6.79 -10.92
CA TRP A 613 -7.87 7.78 -11.98
C TRP A 613 -9.15 8.21 -12.67
N ALA A 614 -9.99 7.25 -13.08
CA ALA A 614 -11.29 7.55 -13.69
C ALA A 614 -12.17 8.39 -12.76
N ARG A 615 -12.28 7.99 -11.49
CA ARG A 615 -13.05 8.73 -10.49
C ARG A 615 -12.48 10.12 -10.22
N ALA A 616 -11.17 10.25 -10.08
CA ALA A 616 -10.54 11.55 -9.85
C ALA A 616 -10.78 12.50 -11.03
N ARG A 617 -10.74 12.01 -12.27
CA ARG A 617 -11.09 12.82 -13.44
C ARG A 617 -12.55 13.28 -13.43
N GLN A 618 -13.50 12.43 -13.03
CA GLN A 618 -14.90 12.84 -12.85
C GLN A 618 -15.07 13.90 -11.74
N LEU A 619 -14.22 13.86 -10.71
CA LEU A 619 -14.24 14.91 -9.68
C LEU A 619 -13.67 16.22 -10.22
N TRP A 620 -12.50 16.19 -10.84
CA TRP A 620 -11.82 17.41 -11.31
C TRP A 620 -12.52 18.06 -12.49
N ASN A 621 -13.14 17.23 -13.33
CA ASN A 621 -13.91 17.66 -14.46
C ASN A 621 -15.37 17.39 -14.10
N THR A 622 -16.10 18.40 -13.66
CA THR A 622 -17.51 18.42 -14.06
C THR A 622 -17.46 18.38 -15.58
N PRO A 623 -18.19 17.47 -16.27
CA PRO A 623 -18.16 17.42 -17.72
C PRO A 623 -18.30 18.84 -18.27
N ALA A 624 -17.61 19.15 -19.38
CA ALA A 624 -18.28 20.00 -20.35
C ALA A 624 -19.65 19.37 -20.48
N SER A 625 -20.69 20.10 -20.09
CA SER A 625 -22.03 19.57 -20.05
C SER A 625 -22.27 18.81 -21.35
N CYS A 626 -22.86 17.62 -21.28
CA CYS A 626 -23.28 16.88 -22.47
C CYS A 626 -24.46 17.58 -23.16
N ASP A 627 -24.54 18.90 -23.04
CA ASP A 627 -25.52 19.74 -23.71
C ASP A 627 -25.35 19.61 -25.22
N ALA A 628 -24.12 19.32 -25.70
CA ALA A 628 -23.84 19.03 -27.10
C ALA A 628 -24.14 17.57 -27.53
N ASP A 629 -24.52 16.67 -26.60
CA ASP A 629 -25.07 15.34 -26.91
C ASP A 629 -26.60 15.45 -26.97
N LEU A 630 -27.06 15.92 -28.13
CA LEU A 630 -28.46 16.27 -28.38
C LEU A 630 -29.34 15.03 -28.60
N ASP A 631 -28.74 13.88 -28.94
CA ASP A 631 -29.44 12.61 -29.09
C ASP A 631 -29.37 11.68 -27.85
N GLY A 632 -28.54 12.03 -26.86
CA GLY A 632 -28.39 11.32 -25.60
C GLY A 632 -27.63 10.00 -25.73
N SER A 633 -26.78 9.86 -26.75
CA SER A 633 -26.01 8.66 -27.06
C SER A 633 -24.79 8.46 -26.16
N GLY A 634 -24.39 9.47 -25.38
CA GLY A 634 -23.16 9.48 -24.62
C GLY A 634 -21.93 9.80 -25.49
N ASN A 635 -22.10 10.43 -26.66
CA ASN A 635 -21.01 10.87 -27.52
C ASN A 635 -21.42 12.03 -28.44
N THR A 636 -20.80 13.21 -28.30
CA THR A 636 -20.99 14.34 -29.22
C THR A 636 -20.32 14.05 -30.57
N GLY A 637 -21.13 13.84 -31.61
CA GLY A 637 -20.68 13.37 -32.92
C GLY A 637 -21.44 13.97 -34.11
N GLY A 638 -21.43 13.22 -35.22
CA GLY A 638 -22.04 13.67 -36.47
C GLY A 638 -23.57 13.72 -36.38
N GLU A 639 -24.14 12.85 -35.55
CA GLU A 639 -25.56 12.76 -35.25
C GLU A 639 -26.05 14.04 -34.55
N ASP A 640 -25.35 14.49 -33.51
CA ASP A 640 -25.67 15.73 -32.79
C ASP A 640 -25.50 16.97 -33.67
N LEU A 641 -24.45 17.01 -34.49
CA LEU A 641 -24.25 18.08 -35.47
C LEU A 641 -25.42 18.18 -36.45
N GLY A 642 -25.99 17.04 -36.84
CA GLY A 642 -27.20 17.00 -37.65
C GLY A 642 -28.40 17.65 -36.95
N ILE A 643 -28.57 17.39 -35.65
CA ILE A 643 -29.65 17.97 -34.84
C ILE A 643 -29.46 19.48 -34.66
N LEU A 644 -28.24 19.93 -34.36
CA LEU A 644 -27.94 21.36 -34.20
C LEU A 644 -28.17 22.15 -35.49
N LEU A 645 -27.74 21.62 -36.64
CA LEU A 645 -27.96 22.26 -37.93
C LEU A 645 -29.44 22.28 -38.36
N ALA A 646 -30.23 21.28 -37.95
CA ALA A 646 -31.66 21.26 -38.20
C ALA A 646 -32.42 22.32 -37.37
N ALA A 647 -31.88 22.72 -36.23
CA ALA A 647 -32.45 23.72 -35.33
C ALA A 647 -31.96 25.15 -35.62
N TRP A 648 -31.20 25.38 -36.69
CA TRP A 648 -30.54 26.66 -36.98
C TRP A 648 -31.51 27.85 -37.11
N GLY A 649 -31.25 28.91 -36.35
CA GLY A 649 -32.10 30.11 -36.29
C GLY A 649 -32.78 30.31 -34.92
N PRO A 650 -33.82 31.16 -34.83
CA PRO A 650 -34.52 31.42 -33.58
C PRO A 650 -35.10 30.15 -32.96
N VAL A 651 -34.95 29.98 -31.65
CA VAL A 651 -35.43 28.79 -30.92
C VAL A 651 -36.96 28.76 -30.91
N LEU A 652 -37.53 27.86 -31.70
CA LEU A 652 -38.98 27.60 -31.76
C LEU A 652 -39.33 26.22 -31.15
N ASP A 653 -38.61 25.17 -31.56
CA ASP A 653 -39.02 23.78 -31.30
C ASP A 653 -37.91 22.89 -30.66
N HIS A 654 -36.67 23.38 -30.54
CA HIS A 654 -35.51 22.63 -30.04
C HIS A 654 -34.63 23.45 -29.07
N PRO A 655 -35.11 23.72 -27.84
CA PRO A 655 -34.37 24.54 -26.87
C PRO A 655 -33.05 23.92 -26.39
N ALA A 656 -32.85 22.62 -26.60
CA ALA A 656 -31.60 21.95 -26.25
C ALA A 656 -30.46 22.22 -27.26
N ALA A 657 -30.77 22.64 -28.49
CA ALA A 657 -29.76 22.94 -29.51
C ALA A 657 -29.14 24.35 -29.37
N ASP A 658 -29.73 25.20 -28.51
CA ASP A 658 -29.21 26.51 -28.11
C ASP A 658 -28.25 26.33 -26.93
N LEU A 659 -26.99 26.03 -27.26
CA LEU A 659 -25.98 25.61 -26.29
C LEU A 659 -25.45 26.78 -25.46
N ASN A 660 -25.58 28.02 -25.95
CA ASN A 660 -25.19 29.23 -25.22
C ASN A 660 -26.37 29.94 -24.52
N GLY A 661 -27.62 29.55 -24.83
CA GLY A 661 -28.85 30.05 -24.21
C GLY A 661 -29.25 31.46 -24.64
N ASP A 662 -28.81 31.93 -25.83
CA ASP A 662 -29.07 33.29 -26.31
C ASP A 662 -30.39 33.44 -27.09
N GLY A 663 -31.11 32.33 -27.28
CA GLY A 663 -32.39 32.27 -27.99
C GLY A 663 -32.26 32.07 -29.50
N VAL A 664 -31.05 31.88 -30.05
CA VAL A 664 -30.79 31.64 -31.48
C VAL A 664 -29.68 30.60 -31.68
N VAL A 665 -30.01 29.47 -32.30
CA VAL A 665 -29.00 28.47 -32.70
C VAL A 665 -28.18 29.00 -33.88
N SER A 666 -26.89 29.22 -33.66
CA SER A 666 -26.00 29.91 -34.59
C SER A 666 -24.57 29.34 -34.62
N GLY A 667 -23.66 30.08 -35.26
CA GLY A 667 -22.24 29.72 -35.32
C GLY A 667 -21.55 29.66 -33.95
N ALA A 668 -22.11 30.32 -32.94
CA ALA A 668 -21.62 30.23 -31.57
C ALA A 668 -21.86 28.83 -30.97
N ASP A 669 -23.07 28.28 -31.15
CA ASP A 669 -23.45 26.94 -30.68
C ASP A 669 -22.69 25.84 -31.41
N LEU A 670 -22.51 25.99 -32.73
CA LEU A 670 -21.65 25.10 -33.50
C LEU A 670 -20.20 25.09 -32.96
N GLY A 671 -19.68 26.25 -32.56
CA GLY A 671 -18.37 26.36 -31.93
C GLY A 671 -18.28 25.59 -30.61
N LEU A 672 -19.33 25.66 -29.78
CA LEU A 672 -19.43 24.92 -28.52
C LEU A 672 -19.52 23.41 -28.75
N MET A 673 -20.31 22.96 -29.72
CA MET A 673 -20.42 21.54 -30.08
C MET A 673 -19.10 20.96 -30.59
N LEU A 674 -18.40 21.68 -31.49
CA LEU A 674 -17.11 21.23 -32.00
C LEU A 674 -16.04 21.19 -30.90
N ALA A 675 -16.12 22.08 -29.91
CA ALA A 675 -15.25 22.04 -28.74
C ALA A 675 -15.53 20.83 -27.82
N ALA A 676 -16.74 20.26 -27.90
CA ALA A 676 -17.18 19.10 -27.14
C ALA A 676 -17.09 17.77 -27.92
N TRP A 677 -16.51 17.75 -29.13
CA TRP A 677 -16.52 16.59 -30.03
C TRP A 677 -15.85 15.34 -29.45
N GLY A 678 -16.56 14.22 -29.47
CA GLY A 678 -16.12 12.91 -28.98
C GLY A 678 -16.99 12.38 -27.83
N PRO A 679 -16.53 11.31 -27.15
CA PRO A 679 -17.32 10.65 -26.11
C PRO A 679 -17.66 11.60 -24.98
N CYS A 680 -18.94 11.64 -24.59
CA CYS A 680 -19.39 12.26 -23.37
C CYS A 680 -18.82 11.44 -22.21
N ILE A 681 -17.73 11.93 -21.62
CA ILE A 681 -17.08 11.21 -20.52
C ILE A 681 -17.91 11.45 -19.26
N HIS A 682 -18.91 10.59 -19.04
CA HIS A 682 -19.70 10.55 -17.81
C HIS A 682 -18.86 10.31 -16.55
#